data_AF-A0A2D8XM93-F1
#
_entry.id   AF-A0A2D8XM93-F1
#
_cell.length_a   1.000
_cell.length_b   1.000
_cell.length_c   1.000
_cell.angle_alpha   90.00
_cell.angle_beta   90.00
_cell.angle_gamma   90.00
#
_symmetry.space_group_name_H-M   'P 1'
#
loop_
_entity.id
_entity.type
_entity.pdbx_description
1 polymer ?
#
loop_
_entity_poly.entity_id
_entity_poly.type
_entity_poly.pdbx_seq_one_letter_code
_entity_poly.pdbx_strand_id
1 'polypeptide(L)'
;MQRARGVSQQNDIGRAVAGVGDQLARVGFGLLKAADDDAAHQARVNAQLKLQQLELDLQTEDPISAMGTFAERSEAIIAKAGNGLSMNAQRSFDSAARELVARSQIAVQKDGIIRGRQKLEANLVSGISGTVNAIRYDDTDLDRQTREDNVREMIAGSVNNRVIAADEGARLFNSYLNDADSAQAKFDLAKNPNALEQDVQSTDKYKNLTGEQRAKFAKSARVEIEKREREIKTEQLAEDKETNRNVQAAVRVISSGAKLPEGAEPFLNPEFIKNKIHDKELRALLAKQVVDAKEFGNHVATLQTMSNEEVTELAKQYVDEGRNIADLDLASQDMAQATAIQRAERQILDDRLKDPAMAAMKSSDVVRKAYDDFRSDPTNVEAYQRLSGLRDAEYDRLGMPEINRKMFPDNFAENLANTLTKNMASDPEAVVKQLQNLRDVMGDDFNNLLSELTAKNLDDRVGTILLIDDPFTQDRLIGAIGSGNMAKLKEGIDTKGFNGALNVKMDELMNAAGSRGTAMAGTARKAVEILALDYMRNDETLDKALNKAYRDIVEKNYTVVALPNLRGIIPKSDIAEIDDSRIAKSLSSWTRRNPDIQYDRKQFSTLILETDTDEVAQEKINSLLSSGGTVWLIKKGGNSAELTDGSGQVVRDATGKPITANFDDEIKAHQKYVRGIFKGRGGG
;
A
#
# COMPACT_ATOMS: atom_id res chain seq x y z
N MET A 1 2.47 175.24 -66.30
CA MET A 1 3.43 175.10 -67.42
C MET A 1 4.30 173.87 -67.19
N GLN A 2 5.01 173.39 -68.21
CA GLN A 2 6.13 172.41 -68.14
C GLN A 2 7.11 172.75 -66.98
N ARG A 3 7.91 171.87 -66.37
CA ARG A 3 8.49 170.53 -66.70
C ARG A 3 8.83 169.83 -65.33
N ALA A 4 9.21 168.56 -65.16
CA ALA A 4 9.60 167.47 -66.06
C ALA A 4 9.14 166.07 -65.53
N ARG A 5 10.08 165.16 -65.16
CA ARG A 5 9.86 163.79 -64.60
C ARG A 5 11.02 163.38 -63.66
N GLY A 6 10.74 162.48 -62.72
CA GLY A 6 11.72 161.63 -62.04
C GLY A 6 11.07 160.28 -61.69
N VAL A 7 11.70 159.16 -62.06
CA VAL A 7 11.15 157.80 -61.89
C VAL A 7 11.88 157.11 -60.74
N SER A 8 11.15 156.51 -59.79
CA SER A 8 11.71 155.71 -58.70
C SER A 8 11.47 154.20 -58.94
N GLN A 9 12.35 153.57 -59.72
CA GLN A 9 12.49 152.10 -59.70
C GLN A 9 13.31 151.68 -58.48
N GLN A 10 12.66 151.38 -57.35
CA GLN A 10 13.26 150.64 -56.22
C GLN A 10 12.20 150.27 -55.16
N ASN A 11 11.51 149.11 -55.32
CA ASN A 11 11.09 148.28 -54.17
C ASN A 11 10.44 146.91 -54.49
N ASP A 12 10.17 146.55 -55.75
CA ASP A 12 9.45 145.28 -56.05
C ASP A 12 10.26 144.01 -55.73
N ILE A 13 11.60 144.07 -55.73
CA ILE A 13 12.47 142.96 -55.32
C ILE A 13 12.31 142.66 -53.81
N GLY A 14 12.12 143.68 -52.97
CA GLY A 14 11.99 143.50 -51.51
C GLY A 14 10.74 142.72 -51.09
N ARG A 15 9.62 142.90 -51.81
CA ARG A 15 8.38 142.15 -51.55
C ARG A 15 8.43 140.72 -52.09
N ALA A 16 9.09 140.49 -53.22
CA ALA A 16 9.27 139.14 -53.77
C ALA A 16 10.14 138.27 -52.84
N VAL A 17 11.25 138.82 -52.31
CA VAL A 17 12.16 138.09 -51.39
C VAL A 17 11.46 137.77 -50.06
N ALA A 18 10.67 138.69 -49.51
CA ALA A 18 9.91 138.43 -48.28
C ALA A 18 8.85 137.31 -48.45
N GLY A 19 8.13 137.29 -49.58
CA GLY A 19 7.15 136.24 -49.88
C GLY A 19 7.77 134.85 -50.06
N VAL A 20 8.96 134.78 -50.69
CA VAL A 20 9.73 133.52 -50.81
C VAL A 20 10.25 133.06 -49.45
N GLY A 21 10.70 133.98 -48.58
CA GLY A 21 11.11 133.65 -47.21
C GLY A 21 9.98 133.02 -46.38
N ASP A 22 8.77 133.58 -46.45
CA ASP A 22 7.60 133.09 -45.71
C ASP A 22 7.11 131.72 -46.23
N GLN A 23 7.20 131.48 -47.56
CA GLN A 23 6.92 130.17 -48.14
C GLN A 23 7.98 129.13 -47.81
N LEU A 24 9.27 129.47 -47.88
CA LEU A 24 10.37 128.58 -47.47
C LEU A 24 10.30 128.25 -45.98
N ALA A 25 9.92 129.20 -45.12
CA ALA A 25 9.68 128.94 -43.71
C ALA A 25 8.52 127.95 -43.51
N ARG A 26 7.39 128.11 -44.20
CA ARG A 26 6.26 127.16 -44.12
C ARG A 26 6.61 125.77 -44.65
N VAL A 27 7.37 125.68 -45.74
CA VAL A 27 7.86 124.40 -46.27
C VAL A 27 8.87 123.77 -45.29
N GLY A 28 9.78 124.55 -44.72
CA GLY A 28 10.72 124.09 -43.69
C GLY A 28 10.04 123.58 -42.42
N PHE A 29 9.05 124.31 -41.90
CA PHE A 29 8.21 123.86 -40.78
C PHE A 29 7.36 122.64 -41.14
N GLY A 30 6.87 122.54 -42.38
CA GLY A 30 6.16 121.36 -42.88
C GLY A 30 7.05 120.11 -42.94
N LEU A 31 8.29 120.25 -43.42
CA LEU A 31 9.29 119.19 -43.47
C LEU A 31 9.78 118.78 -42.08
N LEU A 32 10.02 119.74 -41.17
CA LEU A 32 10.33 119.47 -39.77
C LEU A 32 9.19 118.72 -39.07
N LYS A 33 7.94 119.14 -39.28
CA LYS A 33 6.78 118.44 -38.73
C LYS A 33 6.64 117.03 -39.31
N ALA A 34 6.82 116.85 -40.63
CA ALA A 34 6.78 115.53 -41.25
C ALA A 34 7.88 114.61 -40.71
N ALA A 35 9.10 115.11 -40.50
CA ALA A 35 10.19 114.36 -39.87
C ALA A 35 9.91 114.03 -38.40
N ASP A 36 9.30 114.94 -37.63
CA ASP A 36 8.87 114.71 -36.25
C ASP A 36 7.75 113.64 -36.18
N ASP A 37 6.76 113.72 -37.08
CA ASP A 37 5.64 112.78 -37.17
C ASP A 37 6.14 111.37 -37.62
N ASP A 38 7.04 111.30 -38.60
CA ASP A 38 7.68 110.04 -39.04
C ASP A 38 8.56 109.42 -37.93
N ALA A 39 9.34 110.24 -37.21
CA ALA A 39 10.16 109.76 -36.09
C ALA A 39 9.28 109.22 -34.95
N ALA A 40 8.21 109.93 -34.60
CA ALA A 40 7.22 109.46 -33.62
C ALA A 40 6.52 108.18 -34.08
N HIS A 41 6.24 108.03 -35.39
CA HIS A 41 5.66 106.83 -35.97
C HIS A 41 6.62 105.63 -35.90
N GLN A 42 7.89 105.81 -36.28
CA GLN A 42 8.91 104.75 -36.18
C GLN A 42 9.13 104.32 -34.72
N ALA A 43 9.21 105.28 -33.78
CA ALA A 43 9.29 105.00 -32.35
C ALA A 43 8.05 104.20 -31.87
N ARG A 44 6.84 104.60 -32.28
CA ARG A 44 5.58 103.89 -31.97
C ARG A 44 5.59 102.45 -32.47
N VAL A 45 5.97 102.20 -33.72
CA VAL A 45 6.03 100.85 -34.30
C VAL A 45 7.07 99.98 -33.56
N ASN A 46 8.23 100.55 -33.25
CA ASN A 46 9.30 99.86 -32.52
C ASN A 46 8.89 99.52 -31.07
N ALA A 47 8.18 100.43 -30.40
CA ALA A 47 7.58 100.18 -29.08
C ALA A 47 6.49 99.09 -29.16
N GLN A 48 5.60 99.15 -30.15
CA GLN A 48 4.54 98.17 -30.33
C GLN A 48 5.08 96.75 -30.54
N LEU A 49 6.08 96.57 -31.42
CA LEU A 49 6.70 95.26 -31.66
C LEU A 49 7.36 94.69 -30.40
N LYS A 50 8.01 95.54 -29.60
CA LYS A 50 8.63 95.12 -28.33
C LYS A 50 7.62 94.81 -27.24
N LEU A 51 6.49 95.53 -27.18
CA LEU A 51 5.38 95.21 -26.28
C LEU A 51 4.70 93.89 -26.67
N GLN A 52 4.54 93.61 -27.97
CA GLN A 52 4.05 92.32 -28.45
C GLN A 52 5.02 91.17 -28.13
N GLN A 53 6.33 91.39 -28.23
CA GLN A 53 7.31 90.40 -27.77
C GLN A 53 7.23 90.20 -26.24
N LEU A 54 7.07 91.28 -25.47
CA LEU A 54 6.87 91.21 -24.02
C LEU A 54 5.60 90.41 -23.67
N GLU A 55 4.49 90.59 -24.40
CA GLU A 55 3.28 89.77 -24.23
C GLU A 55 3.55 88.28 -24.43
N LEU A 56 4.31 87.91 -25.47
CA LEU A 56 4.66 86.52 -25.77
C LEU A 56 5.64 85.92 -24.72
N ASP A 57 6.61 86.70 -24.26
CA ASP A 57 7.52 86.27 -23.19
C ASP A 57 6.74 86.00 -21.90
N LEU A 58 5.86 86.92 -21.50
CA LEU A 58 5.04 86.85 -20.29
C LEU A 58 3.93 85.77 -20.35
N GLN A 59 3.55 85.31 -21.54
CA GLN A 59 2.72 84.11 -21.73
C GLN A 59 3.40 82.81 -21.25
N THR A 60 4.72 82.82 -21.03
CA THR A 60 5.46 81.67 -20.49
C THR A 60 5.72 81.73 -18.99
N GLU A 61 5.56 82.91 -18.37
CA GLU A 61 5.78 83.14 -16.93
C GLU A 61 4.51 82.85 -16.09
N ASP A 62 4.65 82.69 -14.78
CA ASP A 62 3.50 82.59 -13.86
C ASP A 62 2.68 83.90 -13.89
N PRO A 63 1.33 83.86 -13.95
CA PRO A 63 0.49 85.06 -14.06
C PRO A 63 0.76 86.17 -13.03
N ILE A 64 1.16 85.83 -11.79
CA ILE A 64 1.45 86.82 -10.75
C ILE A 64 2.80 87.49 -11.02
N SER A 65 3.83 86.70 -11.37
CA SER A 65 5.15 87.20 -11.77
C SER A 65 5.07 88.08 -13.02
N ALA A 66 4.30 87.62 -14.01
CA ALA A 66 4.12 88.31 -15.27
C ALA A 66 3.49 89.70 -15.09
N MET A 67 2.46 89.80 -14.25
CA MET A 67 1.85 91.07 -13.91
C MET A 67 2.73 91.98 -13.05
N GLY A 68 3.52 91.40 -12.14
CA GLY A 68 4.46 92.15 -11.29
C GLY A 68 5.59 92.81 -12.08
N THR A 69 6.11 92.14 -13.12
CA THR A 69 7.24 92.66 -13.93
C THR A 69 6.81 93.46 -15.16
N PHE A 70 5.54 93.37 -15.58
CA PHE A 70 5.05 94.05 -16.78
C PHE A 70 5.31 95.56 -16.78
N ALA A 71 5.01 96.25 -15.67
CA ALA A 71 5.13 97.71 -15.58
C ALA A 71 6.56 98.19 -15.89
N GLU A 72 7.54 97.71 -15.13
CA GLU A 72 8.97 98.02 -15.31
C GLU A 72 9.48 97.68 -16.73
N ARG A 73 9.16 96.47 -17.23
CA ARG A 73 9.58 96.04 -18.58
C ARG A 73 8.94 96.89 -19.68
N SER A 74 7.67 97.29 -19.53
CA SER A 74 6.97 98.15 -20.48
C SER A 74 7.51 99.58 -20.48
N GLU A 75 7.80 100.16 -19.31
CA GLU A 75 8.40 101.49 -19.17
C GLU A 75 9.80 101.54 -19.80
N ALA A 76 10.63 100.50 -19.57
CA ALA A 76 11.94 100.38 -20.21
C ALA A 76 11.85 100.31 -21.75
N ILE A 77 10.82 99.64 -22.30
CA ILE A 77 10.56 99.61 -23.75
C ILE A 77 10.19 101.00 -24.27
N ILE A 78 9.28 101.71 -23.59
CA ILE A 78 8.84 103.05 -23.99
C ILE A 78 10.00 104.06 -23.90
N ALA A 79 10.73 104.09 -22.78
CA ALA A 79 11.88 104.98 -22.61
C ALA A 79 12.97 104.74 -23.68
N LYS A 80 13.24 103.48 -24.04
CA LYS A 80 14.19 103.13 -25.09
C LYS A 80 13.70 103.47 -26.49
N ALA A 81 12.39 103.48 -26.74
CA ALA A 81 11.81 103.83 -28.04
C ALA A 81 11.65 105.35 -28.24
N GLY A 82 11.41 106.13 -27.19
CA GLY A 82 11.37 107.60 -27.25
C GLY A 82 12.73 108.29 -27.21
N ASN A 83 13.81 107.59 -26.80
CA ASN A 83 15.13 108.19 -26.68
C ASN A 83 15.64 108.76 -28.02
N GLY A 84 16.00 110.04 -28.03
CA GLY A 84 16.49 110.76 -29.20
C GLY A 84 15.43 111.48 -30.05
N LEU A 85 14.14 111.40 -29.68
CA LEU A 85 13.08 112.18 -30.34
C LEU A 85 13.18 113.68 -30.02
N SER A 86 12.67 114.52 -30.94
CA SER A 86 12.44 115.94 -30.67
C SER A 86 11.32 116.14 -29.65
N MET A 87 11.20 117.34 -29.05
CA MET A 87 10.15 117.61 -28.06
C MET A 87 8.72 117.47 -28.63
N ASN A 88 8.51 117.70 -29.93
CA ASN A 88 7.21 117.52 -30.57
C ASN A 88 6.94 116.04 -30.87
N ALA A 89 7.92 115.35 -31.47
CA ALA A 89 7.85 113.92 -31.74
C ALA A 89 7.64 113.10 -30.45
N GLN A 90 8.33 113.48 -29.36
CA GLN A 90 8.18 112.87 -28.04
C GLN A 90 6.75 112.99 -27.51
N ARG A 91 6.10 114.15 -27.61
CA ARG A 91 4.71 114.32 -27.15
C ARG A 91 3.72 113.47 -27.95
N SER A 92 3.90 113.38 -29.27
CA SER A 92 3.10 112.50 -30.14
C SER A 92 3.32 111.03 -29.79
N PHE A 93 4.58 110.64 -29.55
CA PHE A 93 4.96 109.29 -29.13
C PHE A 93 4.40 108.93 -27.75
N ASP A 94 4.59 109.77 -26.72
CA ASP A 94 4.13 109.54 -25.33
C ASP A 94 2.62 109.26 -25.25
N SER A 95 1.82 109.99 -26.04
CA SER A 95 0.38 109.78 -26.12
C SER A 95 0.03 108.40 -26.68
N ALA A 96 0.69 107.98 -27.76
CA ALA A 96 0.49 106.66 -28.37
C ALA A 96 1.08 105.52 -27.53
N ALA A 97 2.21 105.76 -26.85
CA ALA A 97 2.88 104.81 -25.97
C ALA A 97 1.98 104.39 -24.80
N ARG A 98 1.29 105.34 -24.16
CA ARG A 98 0.32 105.05 -23.09
C ARG A 98 -0.81 104.12 -23.57
N GLU A 99 -1.33 104.34 -24.77
CA GLU A 99 -2.37 103.48 -25.35
C GLU A 99 -1.85 102.06 -25.62
N LEU A 100 -0.64 101.94 -26.17
CA LEU A 100 0.01 100.65 -26.45
C LEU A 100 0.28 99.86 -25.17
N VAL A 101 0.85 100.51 -24.14
CA VAL A 101 1.11 99.88 -22.83
C VAL A 101 -0.21 99.40 -22.20
N ALA A 102 -1.27 100.22 -22.21
CA ALA A 102 -2.57 99.83 -21.65
C ALA A 102 -3.21 98.63 -22.38
N ARG A 103 -3.17 98.60 -23.72
CA ARG A 103 -3.65 97.46 -24.51
C ARG A 103 -2.87 96.18 -24.20
N SER A 104 -1.54 96.30 -24.13
CA SER A 104 -0.62 95.21 -23.83
C SER A 104 -0.82 94.66 -22.41
N GLN A 105 -1.00 95.54 -21.43
CA GLN A 105 -1.33 95.17 -20.04
C GLN A 105 -2.65 94.39 -19.95
N ILE A 106 -3.68 94.82 -20.66
CA ILE A 106 -4.98 94.12 -20.72
C ILE A 106 -4.83 92.73 -21.36
N ALA A 107 -3.97 92.59 -22.39
CA ALA A 107 -3.69 91.29 -23.01
C ALA A 107 -3.02 90.32 -22.03
N VAL A 108 -1.97 90.76 -21.32
CA VAL A 108 -1.26 89.96 -20.30
C VAL A 108 -2.20 89.62 -19.13
N GLN A 109 -3.02 90.56 -18.65
CA GLN A 109 -4.03 90.31 -17.61
C GLN A 109 -5.04 89.25 -18.05
N LYS A 110 -5.59 89.37 -19.27
CA LYS A 110 -6.59 88.45 -19.81
C LYS A 110 -6.02 87.04 -19.94
N ASP A 111 -4.81 86.90 -20.48
CA ASP A 111 -4.13 85.62 -20.61
C ASP A 111 -3.81 84.99 -19.23
N GLY A 112 -3.28 85.77 -18.29
CA GLY A 112 -3.02 85.33 -16.93
C GLY A 112 -4.27 84.80 -16.21
N ILE A 113 -5.42 85.45 -16.41
CA ILE A 113 -6.72 84.98 -15.91
C ILE A 113 -7.13 83.65 -16.57
N ILE A 114 -6.94 83.49 -17.88
CA ILE A 114 -7.27 82.25 -18.61
C ILE A 114 -6.40 81.08 -18.14
N ARG A 115 -5.07 81.26 -18.09
CA ARG A 115 -4.13 80.21 -17.64
C ARG A 115 -4.33 79.87 -16.15
N GLY A 116 -4.57 80.88 -15.32
CA GLY A 116 -4.92 80.67 -13.90
C GLY A 116 -6.19 79.84 -13.73
N ARG A 117 -7.24 80.14 -14.51
CA ARG A 117 -8.49 79.37 -14.53
C ARG A 117 -8.27 77.92 -14.98
N GLN A 118 -7.55 77.68 -16.08
CA GLN A 118 -7.24 76.33 -16.56
C GLN A 118 -6.46 75.49 -15.53
N LYS A 119 -5.51 76.11 -14.81
CA LYS A 119 -4.76 75.45 -13.73
C LYS A 119 -5.66 75.04 -12.56
N LEU A 120 -6.62 75.90 -12.17
CA LEU A 120 -7.60 75.58 -11.13
C LEU A 120 -8.58 74.47 -11.56
N GLU A 121 -9.01 74.48 -12.83
CA GLU A 121 -9.86 73.43 -13.40
C GLU A 121 -9.14 72.07 -13.48
N ALA A 122 -7.88 72.05 -13.91
CA ALA A 122 -7.06 70.83 -13.90
C ALA A 122 -6.84 70.30 -12.48
N ASN A 123 -6.62 71.19 -11.49
CA ASN A 123 -6.51 70.81 -10.08
C ASN A 123 -7.83 70.21 -9.54
N LEU A 124 -8.98 70.75 -9.93
CA LEU A 124 -10.29 70.19 -9.58
C LEU A 124 -10.44 68.76 -10.11
N VAL A 125 -10.25 68.57 -11.42
CA VAL A 125 -10.37 67.24 -12.06
C VAL A 125 -9.40 66.24 -11.42
N SER A 126 -8.15 66.64 -11.20
CA SER A 126 -7.14 65.83 -10.51
C SER A 126 -7.56 65.45 -9.08
N GLY A 127 -8.12 66.39 -8.32
CA GLY A 127 -8.61 66.13 -6.96
C GLY A 127 -9.82 65.20 -6.91
N ILE A 128 -10.78 65.35 -7.83
CA ILE A 128 -11.93 64.43 -7.99
C ILE A 128 -11.43 63.02 -8.30
N SER A 129 -10.52 62.88 -9.28
CA SER A 129 -9.89 61.59 -9.61
C SER A 129 -9.10 61.01 -8.43
N GLY A 130 -8.44 61.87 -7.64
CA GLY A 130 -7.78 61.49 -6.39
C GLY A 130 -8.76 60.91 -5.37
N THR A 131 -9.96 61.48 -5.24
CA THR A 131 -11.01 60.96 -4.35
C THR A 131 -11.54 59.60 -4.80
N VAL A 132 -11.74 59.38 -6.11
CA VAL A 132 -12.09 58.06 -6.69
C VAL A 132 -10.99 57.04 -6.38
N ASN A 133 -9.74 57.38 -6.67
CA ASN A 133 -8.58 56.50 -6.45
C ASN A 133 -8.34 56.18 -4.97
N ALA A 134 -8.88 56.98 -4.06
CA ALA A 134 -8.76 56.76 -2.62
C ALA A 134 -9.85 55.83 -2.05
N ILE A 135 -10.85 55.40 -2.84
CA ILE A 135 -11.89 54.43 -2.44
C ILE A 135 -11.26 53.08 -2.10
N ARG A 136 -11.76 52.43 -1.04
CA ARG A 136 -11.20 51.17 -0.51
C ARG A 136 -12.25 50.07 -0.38
N TYR A 137 -11.79 48.83 -0.28
CA TYR A 137 -12.62 47.64 -0.09
C TYR A 137 -13.37 47.59 1.27
N ASP A 138 -12.91 48.40 2.23
CA ASP A 138 -13.39 48.54 3.60
C ASP A 138 -14.11 49.86 3.87
N ASP A 139 -14.31 50.73 2.85
CA ASP A 139 -15.07 51.97 2.99
C ASP A 139 -16.51 51.69 3.46
N THR A 140 -16.89 52.32 4.58
CA THR A 140 -18.26 52.29 5.11
C THR A 140 -19.18 53.24 4.32
N ASP A 141 -20.49 53.19 4.59
CA ASP A 141 -21.42 54.18 4.03
C ASP A 141 -21.07 55.62 4.44
N LEU A 142 -20.51 55.81 5.65
CA LEU A 142 -20.07 57.11 6.14
C LEU A 142 -18.80 57.59 5.41
N ASP A 143 -17.87 56.70 5.10
CA ASP A 143 -16.67 57.04 4.31
C ASP A 143 -17.06 57.43 2.89
N ARG A 144 -17.97 56.67 2.26
CA ARG A 144 -18.54 56.99 0.94
C ARG A 144 -19.23 58.35 0.94
N GLN A 145 -20.11 58.62 1.91
CA GLN A 145 -20.79 59.91 2.03
C GLN A 145 -19.79 61.06 2.25
N THR A 146 -18.79 60.88 3.11
CA THR A 146 -17.75 61.88 3.36
C THR A 146 -16.97 62.22 2.09
N ARG A 147 -16.63 61.23 1.28
CA ARG A 147 -15.98 61.45 -0.04
C ARG A 147 -16.90 62.16 -1.02
N GLU A 148 -18.18 61.82 -1.06
CA GLU A 148 -19.18 62.49 -1.89
C GLU A 148 -19.33 63.97 -1.51
N ASP A 149 -19.43 64.26 -0.21
CA ASP A 149 -19.53 65.62 0.32
C ASP A 149 -18.27 66.44 0.04
N ASN A 150 -17.07 65.86 0.18
CA ASN A 150 -15.81 66.50 -0.23
C ASN A 150 -15.80 66.89 -1.72
N VAL A 151 -16.26 66.00 -2.62
CA VAL A 151 -16.34 66.30 -4.05
C VAL A 151 -17.40 67.38 -4.35
N ARG A 152 -18.55 67.33 -3.67
CA ARG A 152 -19.57 68.40 -3.73
C ARG A 152 -18.98 69.75 -3.31
N GLU A 153 -18.19 69.81 -2.23
CA GLU A 153 -17.53 71.03 -1.77
C GLU A 153 -16.50 71.54 -2.78
N MET A 154 -15.64 70.66 -3.30
CA MET A 154 -14.65 71.02 -4.33
C MET A 154 -15.30 71.62 -5.59
N ILE A 155 -16.39 71.01 -6.07
CA ILE A 155 -17.16 71.50 -7.22
C ILE A 155 -17.85 72.81 -6.88
N ALA A 156 -18.52 72.91 -5.73
CA ALA A 156 -19.20 74.13 -5.29
C ALA A 156 -18.23 75.32 -5.15
N GLY A 157 -17.06 75.11 -4.55
CA GLY A 157 -15.99 76.11 -4.47
C GLY A 157 -15.52 76.56 -5.86
N SER A 158 -15.38 75.63 -6.80
CA SER A 158 -14.96 75.94 -8.17
C SER A 158 -16.02 76.68 -9.00
N VAL A 159 -17.32 76.36 -8.81
CA VAL A 159 -18.44 77.09 -9.42
C VAL A 159 -18.57 78.50 -8.82
N ASN A 160 -18.52 78.63 -7.49
CA ASN A 160 -18.61 79.92 -6.79
C ASN A 160 -17.47 80.87 -7.18
N ASN A 161 -16.26 80.34 -7.32
CA ASN A 161 -15.09 81.10 -7.80
C ASN A 161 -15.05 81.31 -9.33
N ARG A 162 -16.11 80.91 -10.06
CA ARG A 162 -16.25 81.03 -11.53
C ARG A 162 -15.15 80.32 -12.33
N VAL A 163 -14.54 79.29 -11.74
CA VAL A 163 -13.54 78.43 -12.41
C VAL A 163 -14.22 77.53 -13.44
N ILE A 164 -15.37 76.95 -13.09
CA ILE A 164 -16.20 76.15 -14.00
C ILE A 164 -17.64 76.68 -14.05
N ALA A 165 -18.37 76.28 -15.08
CA ALA A 165 -19.81 76.52 -15.16
C ALA A 165 -20.59 75.47 -14.34
N ALA A 166 -21.81 75.81 -13.91
CA ALA A 166 -22.60 74.94 -13.03
C ALA A 166 -23.06 73.63 -13.70
N ASP A 167 -23.30 73.65 -15.01
CA ASP A 167 -23.62 72.47 -15.82
C ASP A 167 -22.41 71.53 -15.94
N GLU A 168 -21.20 72.08 -16.12
CA GLU A 168 -19.97 71.29 -16.11
C GLU A 168 -19.67 70.70 -14.73
N GLY A 169 -19.94 71.45 -13.66
CA GLY A 169 -19.88 70.94 -12.28
C GLY A 169 -20.81 69.75 -12.04
N ALA A 170 -22.04 69.80 -12.58
CA ALA A 170 -22.97 68.68 -12.51
C ALA A 170 -22.50 67.45 -13.33
N ARG A 171 -21.85 67.66 -14.49
CA ARG A 171 -21.23 66.56 -15.26
C ARG A 171 -20.10 65.90 -14.50
N LEU A 172 -19.17 66.68 -13.96
CA LEU A 172 -18.04 66.17 -13.16
C LEU A 172 -18.52 65.38 -11.94
N PHE A 173 -19.57 65.85 -11.25
CA PHE A 173 -20.16 65.14 -10.13
C PHE A 173 -20.80 63.80 -10.54
N ASN A 174 -21.54 63.77 -11.65
CA ASN A 174 -22.12 62.53 -12.16
C ASN A 174 -21.05 61.53 -12.65
N SER A 175 -19.94 62.02 -13.22
CA SER A 175 -18.78 61.18 -13.55
C SER A 175 -18.17 60.56 -12.29
N TYR A 176 -17.93 61.37 -11.25
CA TYR A 176 -17.44 60.89 -9.96
C TYR A 176 -18.32 59.77 -9.38
N LEU A 177 -19.64 59.94 -9.37
CA LEU A 177 -20.57 58.92 -8.87
C LEU A 177 -20.51 57.62 -9.69
N ASN A 178 -20.38 57.70 -11.02
CA ASN A 178 -20.23 56.53 -11.88
C ASN A 178 -18.89 55.80 -11.62
N ASP A 179 -17.80 56.54 -11.52
CA ASP A 179 -16.46 56.02 -11.27
C ASP A 179 -16.34 55.42 -9.84
N ALA A 180 -17.02 56.01 -8.85
CA ALA A 180 -17.09 55.51 -7.48
C ALA A 180 -17.85 54.17 -7.38
N ASP A 181 -19.05 54.08 -7.95
CA ASP A 181 -19.80 52.82 -8.04
C ASP A 181 -18.97 51.74 -8.79
N SER A 182 -18.25 52.13 -9.84
CA SER A 182 -17.39 51.26 -10.66
C SER A 182 -16.15 50.76 -9.90
N ALA A 183 -15.57 51.57 -9.01
CA ALA A 183 -14.52 51.17 -8.10
C ALA A 183 -15.04 50.17 -7.04
N GLN A 184 -16.18 50.48 -6.41
CA GLN A 184 -16.81 49.61 -5.42
C GLN A 184 -17.19 48.24 -6.01
N ALA A 185 -17.79 48.20 -7.19
CA ALA A 185 -18.17 46.96 -7.87
C ALA A 185 -16.96 46.04 -8.18
N LYS A 186 -15.76 46.60 -8.42
CA LYS A 186 -14.52 45.81 -8.58
C LYS A 186 -14.08 45.16 -7.26
N PHE A 187 -14.22 45.85 -6.13
CA PHE A 187 -13.90 45.28 -4.82
C PHE A 187 -14.89 44.19 -4.42
N ASP A 188 -16.19 44.44 -4.61
CA ASP A 188 -17.24 43.47 -4.27
C ASP A 188 -17.19 42.22 -5.19
N LEU A 189 -16.72 42.35 -6.44
CA LEU A 189 -16.44 41.22 -7.34
C LEU A 189 -15.42 40.25 -6.75
N ALA A 190 -14.33 40.78 -6.18
CA ALA A 190 -13.28 39.96 -5.56
C ALA A 190 -13.73 39.36 -4.21
N LYS A 191 -14.49 40.13 -3.42
CA LYS A 191 -14.94 39.73 -2.08
C LYS A 191 -16.07 38.72 -2.12
N ASN A 192 -17.21 39.07 -2.73
CA ASN A 192 -18.40 38.24 -2.78
C ASN A 192 -19.15 38.43 -4.13
N PRO A 193 -18.75 37.69 -5.19
CA PRO A 193 -19.36 37.84 -6.51
C PRO A 193 -20.85 37.45 -6.52
N ASN A 194 -21.31 36.56 -5.64
CA ASN A 194 -22.74 36.22 -5.51
C ASN A 194 -23.58 37.43 -5.07
N ALA A 195 -23.09 38.17 -4.06
CA ALA A 195 -23.75 39.41 -3.62
C ALA A 195 -23.67 40.49 -4.71
N LEU A 196 -22.51 40.64 -5.38
CA LEU A 196 -22.38 41.58 -6.48
C LEU A 196 -23.38 41.29 -7.61
N GLU A 197 -23.56 40.03 -8.02
CA GLU A 197 -24.49 39.68 -9.10
C GLU A 197 -25.93 40.13 -8.78
N GLN A 198 -26.37 40.00 -7.53
CA GLN A 198 -27.67 40.47 -7.07
C GLN A 198 -27.71 42.00 -6.95
N ASP A 199 -26.68 42.60 -6.36
CA ASP A 199 -26.60 44.04 -6.11
C ASP A 199 -26.54 44.88 -7.40
N VAL A 200 -25.95 44.38 -8.50
CA VAL A 200 -25.95 45.09 -9.80
C VAL A 200 -27.25 44.87 -10.60
N GLN A 201 -28.13 43.97 -10.14
CA GLN A 201 -29.48 43.80 -10.69
C GLN A 201 -30.50 44.64 -9.90
N SER A 202 -30.30 44.83 -8.59
CA SER A 202 -31.01 45.85 -7.83
C SER A 202 -30.57 47.25 -8.29
N THR A 203 -31.52 48.18 -8.41
CA THR A 203 -31.24 49.53 -8.91
C THR A 203 -30.56 50.44 -7.89
N ASP A 204 -30.36 49.97 -6.66
CA ASP A 204 -30.25 50.88 -5.52
C ASP A 204 -28.80 51.09 -5.06
N LYS A 205 -27.99 50.01 -5.00
CA LYS A 205 -26.58 50.07 -4.55
C LYS A 205 -25.65 50.64 -5.62
N TYR A 206 -25.84 50.26 -6.89
CA TYR A 206 -25.04 50.73 -8.03
C TYR A 206 -25.90 51.53 -9.02
N LYS A 207 -26.69 52.45 -8.48
CA LYS A 207 -27.65 53.26 -9.25
C LYS A 207 -27.00 54.12 -10.32
N ASN A 208 -25.75 54.55 -10.10
CA ASN A 208 -25.03 55.48 -10.97
C ASN A 208 -24.34 54.76 -12.15
N LEU A 209 -24.21 53.43 -12.11
CA LEU A 209 -23.70 52.63 -13.23
C LEU A 209 -24.71 52.57 -14.39
N THR A 210 -24.20 52.61 -15.62
CA THR A 210 -25.01 52.39 -16.82
C THR A 210 -25.48 50.94 -16.92
N GLY A 211 -26.54 50.69 -17.68
CA GLY A 211 -27.03 49.32 -17.93
C GLY A 211 -25.95 48.40 -18.52
N GLU A 212 -25.08 48.93 -19.38
CA GLU A 212 -23.94 48.19 -19.94
C GLU A 212 -22.88 47.86 -18.89
N GLN A 213 -22.53 48.82 -18.02
CA GLN A 213 -21.58 48.60 -16.91
C GLN A 213 -22.13 47.55 -15.92
N ARG A 214 -23.40 47.64 -15.53
CA ARG A 214 -24.05 46.65 -14.66
C ARG A 214 -24.07 45.26 -15.30
N ALA A 215 -24.41 45.15 -16.59
CA ALA A 215 -24.35 43.88 -17.32
C ALA A 215 -22.92 43.30 -17.40
N LYS A 216 -21.89 44.16 -17.56
CA LYS A 216 -20.48 43.75 -17.56
C LYS A 216 -20.06 43.20 -16.19
N PHE A 217 -20.39 43.89 -15.10
CA PHE A 217 -20.10 43.40 -13.75
C PHE A 217 -20.87 42.12 -13.40
N ALA A 218 -22.16 42.00 -13.77
CA ALA A 218 -22.93 40.77 -13.61
C ALA A 218 -22.28 39.58 -14.35
N LYS A 219 -21.82 39.80 -15.60
CA LYS A 219 -21.09 38.78 -16.36
C LYS A 219 -19.76 38.39 -15.69
N SER A 220 -18.99 39.36 -15.20
CA SER A 220 -17.75 39.09 -14.46
C SER A 220 -18.01 38.32 -13.15
N ALA A 221 -19.08 38.65 -12.43
CA ALA A 221 -19.49 37.93 -11.22
C ALA A 221 -19.79 36.46 -11.52
N ARG A 222 -20.61 36.16 -12.53
CA ARG A 222 -20.89 34.78 -12.98
C ARG A 222 -19.63 33.99 -13.32
N VAL A 223 -18.69 34.58 -14.05
CA VAL A 223 -17.43 33.91 -14.40
C VAL A 223 -16.60 33.57 -13.16
N GLU A 224 -16.55 34.45 -12.17
CA GLU A 224 -15.82 34.19 -10.91
C GLU A 224 -16.56 33.19 -10.01
N ILE A 225 -17.90 33.17 -10.01
CA ILE A 225 -18.72 32.15 -9.33
C ILE A 225 -18.45 30.77 -9.95
N GLU A 226 -18.60 30.64 -11.28
CA GLU A 226 -18.32 29.39 -12.00
C GLU A 226 -16.88 28.90 -11.75
N LYS A 227 -15.91 29.83 -11.70
CA LYS A 227 -14.51 29.51 -11.40
C LYS A 227 -14.36 28.93 -9.99
N ARG A 228 -14.91 29.57 -8.97
CA ARG A 228 -14.87 29.08 -7.57
C ARG A 228 -15.60 27.74 -7.42
N GLU A 229 -16.73 27.55 -8.08
CA GLU A 229 -17.43 26.26 -8.08
C GLU A 229 -16.59 25.14 -8.71
N ARG A 230 -15.85 25.42 -9.79
CA ARG A 230 -14.93 24.45 -10.41
C ARG A 230 -13.73 24.16 -9.51
N GLU A 231 -13.19 25.17 -8.84
CA GLU A 231 -12.10 25.01 -7.86
C GLU A 231 -12.56 24.08 -6.71
N ILE A 232 -13.69 24.36 -6.07
CA ILE A 232 -14.28 23.52 -5.01
C ILE A 232 -14.53 22.08 -5.50
N LYS A 233 -15.14 21.90 -6.69
CA LYS A 233 -15.37 20.55 -7.26
C LYS A 233 -14.08 19.79 -7.55
N THR A 234 -13.01 20.50 -7.90
CA THR A 234 -11.69 19.91 -8.17
C THR A 234 -11.00 19.48 -6.88
N GLU A 235 -11.09 20.30 -5.82
CA GLU A 235 -10.59 19.97 -4.48
C GLU A 235 -11.33 18.77 -3.89
N GLN A 236 -12.66 18.75 -3.97
CA GLN A 236 -13.49 17.61 -3.54
C GLN A 236 -13.13 16.32 -4.28
N LEU A 237 -12.97 16.38 -5.61
CA LEU A 237 -12.57 15.21 -6.41
C LEU A 237 -11.13 14.73 -6.11
N ALA A 238 -10.25 15.63 -5.66
CA ALA A 238 -8.91 15.27 -5.19
C ALA A 238 -8.97 14.56 -3.83
N GLU A 239 -9.72 15.10 -2.85
CA GLU A 239 -9.91 14.48 -1.53
C GLU A 239 -10.61 13.11 -1.63
N ASP A 240 -11.64 12.99 -2.47
CA ASP A 240 -12.34 11.73 -2.74
C ASP A 240 -11.39 10.67 -3.33
N LYS A 241 -10.53 11.08 -4.26
CA LYS A 241 -9.55 10.19 -4.91
C LYS A 241 -8.42 9.76 -3.97
N GLU A 242 -7.96 10.64 -3.09
CA GLU A 242 -6.97 10.30 -2.06
C GLU A 242 -7.58 9.37 -1.00
N THR A 243 -8.76 9.71 -0.48
CA THR A 243 -9.48 8.91 0.52
C THR A 243 -9.79 7.52 -0.03
N ASN A 244 -10.29 7.41 -1.27
CA ASN A 244 -10.51 6.13 -1.95
C ASN A 244 -9.23 5.26 -1.98
N ARG A 245 -8.08 5.82 -2.39
CA ARG A 245 -6.80 5.09 -2.40
C ARG A 245 -6.43 4.55 -1.01
N ASN A 246 -6.64 5.34 0.04
CA ASN A 246 -6.32 4.95 1.41
C ASN A 246 -7.28 3.87 1.95
N VAL A 247 -8.58 3.96 1.62
CA VAL A 247 -9.58 2.90 1.90
C VAL A 247 -9.19 1.60 1.19
N GLN A 248 -8.90 1.65 -0.12
CA GLN A 248 -8.48 0.48 -0.91
C GLN A 248 -7.18 -0.15 -0.38
N ALA A 249 -6.24 0.65 0.11
CA ALA A 249 -5.03 0.15 0.74
C ALA A 249 -5.33 -0.58 2.07
N ALA A 250 -6.17 0.01 2.93
CA ALA A 250 -6.57 -0.58 4.20
C ALA A 250 -7.38 -1.88 4.01
N VAL A 251 -8.31 -1.89 3.04
CA VAL A 251 -9.08 -3.08 2.61
C VAL A 251 -8.14 -4.21 2.21
N ARG A 252 -7.16 -3.96 1.33
CA ARG A 252 -6.19 -5.00 0.91
C ARG A 252 -5.38 -5.57 2.07
N VAL A 253 -5.03 -4.74 3.06
CA VAL A 253 -4.28 -5.21 4.24
C VAL A 253 -5.15 -6.14 5.08
N ILE A 254 -6.37 -5.73 5.47
CA ILE A 254 -7.23 -6.56 6.32
C ILE A 254 -7.68 -7.84 5.59
N SER A 255 -7.98 -7.78 4.29
CA SER A 255 -8.29 -8.99 3.50
C SER A 255 -7.10 -9.96 3.37
N SER A 256 -5.86 -9.52 3.62
CA SER A 256 -4.71 -10.43 3.65
C SER A 256 -4.45 -11.06 5.03
N GLY A 257 -5.27 -10.74 6.04
CA GLY A 257 -5.03 -11.12 7.44
C GLY A 257 -3.84 -10.39 8.10
N ALA A 258 -3.23 -9.42 7.40
CA ALA A 258 -2.08 -8.68 7.91
C ALA A 258 -2.50 -7.56 8.89
N LYS A 259 -1.61 -7.23 9.82
CA LYS A 259 -1.83 -6.13 10.76
C LYS A 259 -1.89 -4.78 10.02
N LEU A 260 -2.92 -3.99 10.32
CA LEU A 260 -3.09 -2.64 9.78
C LEU A 260 -1.92 -1.71 10.17
N PRO A 261 -1.45 -0.85 9.24
CA PRO A 261 -0.52 0.22 9.56
C PRO A 261 -1.11 1.20 10.58
N GLU A 262 -0.24 1.83 11.36
CA GLU A 262 -0.61 2.89 12.28
C GLU A 262 -1.28 4.05 11.50
N GLY A 263 -2.42 4.54 12.01
CA GLY A 263 -3.22 5.58 11.34
C GLY A 263 -4.11 5.09 10.18
N ALA A 264 -4.07 3.81 9.79
CA ALA A 264 -4.92 3.28 8.72
C ALA A 264 -6.36 2.94 9.16
N GLU A 265 -6.59 2.78 10.47
CA GLU A 265 -7.86 2.33 11.06
C GLU A 265 -9.09 3.22 10.72
N PRO A 266 -9.01 4.57 10.64
CA PRO A 266 -10.14 5.40 10.24
C PRO A 266 -10.67 5.08 8.83
N PHE A 267 -9.81 4.64 7.90
CA PHE A 267 -10.24 4.29 6.54
C PHE A 267 -11.06 3.00 6.48
N LEU A 268 -11.11 2.23 7.57
CA LEU A 268 -12.02 1.09 7.73
C LEU A 268 -13.28 1.46 8.54
N ASN A 269 -13.61 2.75 8.71
CA ASN A 269 -14.84 3.19 9.36
C ASN A 269 -15.83 3.77 8.33
N PRO A 270 -17.00 3.16 8.11
CA PRO A 270 -18.02 3.69 7.20
C PRO A 270 -18.46 5.13 7.51
N GLU A 271 -18.48 5.56 8.78
CA GLU A 271 -18.79 6.96 9.13
C GLU A 271 -17.66 7.93 8.75
N PHE A 272 -16.39 7.49 8.76
CA PHE A 272 -15.29 8.30 8.24
C PHE A 272 -15.42 8.49 6.72
N ILE A 273 -15.68 7.41 5.98
CA ILE A 273 -15.92 7.42 4.52
C ILE A 273 -17.08 8.35 4.18
N LYS A 274 -18.20 8.26 4.92
CA LYS A 274 -19.39 9.11 4.77
C LYS A 274 -19.14 10.60 5.01
N ASN A 275 -18.17 10.94 5.86
CA ASN A 275 -17.79 12.33 6.15
C ASN A 275 -16.69 12.86 5.22
N LYS A 276 -16.00 12.00 4.46
CA LYS A 276 -14.84 12.37 3.63
C LYS A 276 -15.02 12.22 2.12
N ILE A 277 -15.84 11.27 1.66
CA ILE A 277 -16.15 11.11 0.24
C ILE A 277 -17.39 11.95 -0.10
N HIS A 278 -17.27 12.92 -1.00
CA HIS A 278 -18.35 13.78 -1.46
C HIS A 278 -19.28 13.07 -2.46
N ASP A 279 -18.71 12.26 -3.35
CA ASP A 279 -19.45 11.44 -4.30
C ASP A 279 -20.32 10.40 -3.58
N LYS A 280 -21.64 10.44 -3.82
CA LYS A 280 -22.62 9.59 -3.12
C LYS A 280 -22.52 8.11 -3.52
N GLU A 281 -22.19 7.82 -4.78
CA GLU A 281 -22.12 6.46 -5.31
C GLU A 281 -20.83 5.79 -4.85
N LEU A 282 -19.70 6.48 -4.99
CA LEU A 282 -18.39 6.03 -4.48
C LEU A 282 -18.42 5.83 -2.96
N ARG A 283 -19.07 6.72 -2.21
CA ARG A 283 -19.25 6.60 -0.75
C ARG A 283 -19.99 5.31 -0.38
N ALA A 284 -21.06 4.98 -1.09
CA ALA A 284 -21.85 3.77 -0.84
C ALA A 284 -21.04 2.50 -1.18
N LEU A 285 -20.37 2.49 -2.33
CA LEU A 285 -19.48 1.41 -2.78
C LEU A 285 -18.38 1.12 -1.74
N LEU A 286 -17.62 2.15 -1.34
CA LEU A 286 -16.51 1.99 -0.38
C LEU A 286 -17.00 1.53 1.00
N ALA A 287 -18.17 1.98 1.44
CA ALA A 287 -18.76 1.50 2.69
C ALA A 287 -19.12 0.01 2.65
N LYS A 288 -19.70 -0.49 1.54
CA LYS A 288 -19.93 -1.94 1.34
C LYS A 288 -18.61 -2.71 1.38
N GLN A 289 -17.64 -2.31 0.56
CA GLN A 289 -16.33 -2.98 0.43
C GLN A 289 -15.58 -3.08 1.76
N VAL A 290 -15.67 -2.08 2.63
CA VAL A 290 -15.05 -2.10 3.97
C VAL A 290 -15.74 -3.04 4.95
N VAL A 291 -17.06 -3.19 4.88
CA VAL A 291 -17.80 -4.15 5.74
C VAL A 291 -17.42 -5.58 5.35
N ASP A 292 -17.52 -5.89 4.06
CA ASP A 292 -17.18 -7.19 3.51
C ASP A 292 -15.71 -7.58 3.76
N ALA A 293 -14.76 -6.66 3.51
CA ALA A 293 -13.34 -6.92 3.76
C ALA A 293 -12.99 -7.18 5.23
N LYS A 294 -13.76 -6.63 6.18
CA LYS A 294 -13.60 -6.93 7.61
C LYS A 294 -14.08 -8.34 7.94
N GLU A 295 -15.21 -8.75 7.38
CA GLU A 295 -15.76 -10.10 7.56
C GLU A 295 -14.78 -11.15 7.01
N PHE A 296 -14.30 -10.96 5.77
CA PHE A 296 -13.24 -11.79 5.19
C PHE A 296 -11.96 -11.82 6.03
N GLY A 297 -11.49 -10.66 6.49
CA GLY A 297 -10.30 -10.57 7.34
C GLY A 297 -10.42 -11.32 8.67
N ASN A 298 -11.60 -11.29 9.29
CA ASN A 298 -11.90 -12.06 10.49
C ASN A 298 -11.88 -13.57 10.21
N HIS A 299 -12.52 -14.02 9.12
CA HIS A 299 -12.50 -15.41 8.70
C HIS A 299 -11.06 -15.89 8.44
N VAL A 300 -10.27 -15.15 7.67
CA VAL A 300 -8.85 -15.44 7.39
C VAL A 300 -8.02 -15.57 8.67
N ALA A 301 -8.24 -14.70 9.66
CA ALA A 301 -7.54 -14.76 10.95
C ALA A 301 -7.82 -16.04 11.75
N THR A 302 -8.98 -16.69 11.54
CA THR A 302 -9.41 -17.90 12.25
C THR A 302 -9.08 -19.22 11.54
N LEU A 303 -8.65 -19.20 10.28
CA LEU A 303 -8.45 -20.43 9.47
C LEU A 303 -7.50 -21.45 10.10
N GLN A 304 -6.43 -20.99 10.77
CA GLN A 304 -5.47 -21.89 11.42
C GLN A 304 -6.12 -22.73 12.53
N THR A 305 -7.17 -22.22 13.18
CA THR A 305 -7.91 -22.91 14.25
C THR A 305 -9.11 -23.71 13.75
N MET A 306 -9.57 -23.52 12.51
CA MET A 306 -10.68 -24.28 11.92
C MET A 306 -10.27 -25.73 11.55
N SER A 307 -11.20 -26.67 11.57
CA SER A 307 -10.98 -28.04 11.08
C SER A 307 -10.72 -28.08 9.57
N ASN A 308 -10.23 -29.20 9.02
CA ASN A 308 -10.06 -29.35 7.58
C ASN A 308 -11.40 -29.19 6.83
N GLU A 309 -12.50 -29.68 7.40
CA GLU A 309 -13.85 -29.55 6.83
C GLU A 309 -14.37 -28.10 6.87
N GLU A 310 -14.17 -27.40 8.00
CA GLU A 310 -14.54 -26.00 8.17
C GLU A 310 -13.78 -25.09 7.18
N VAL A 311 -12.46 -25.30 7.01
CA VAL A 311 -11.65 -24.53 6.05
C VAL A 311 -12.12 -24.78 4.60
N THR A 312 -12.41 -26.02 4.22
CA THR A 312 -12.87 -26.33 2.87
C THR A 312 -14.30 -25.83 2.59
N GLU A 313 -15.22 -25.92 3.55
CA GLU A 313 -16.58 -25.40 3.36
C GLU A 313 -16.60 -23.86 3.32
N LEU A 314 -15.79 -23.18 4.15
CA LEU A 314 -15.59 -21.73 4.08
C LEU A 314 -14.96 -21.30 2.75
N ALA A 315 -13.93 -22.01 2.28
CA ALA A 315 -13.34 -21.74 0.97
C ALA A 315 -14.34 -21.94 -0.17
N LYS A 316 -15.22 -22.94 -0.06
CA LYS A 316 -16.32 -23.20 -0.99
C LYS A 316 -17.38 -22.10 -0.98
N GLN A 317 -17.80 -21.60 0.19
CA GLN A 317 -18.75 -20.48 0.31
C GLN A 317 -18.27 -19.25 -0.48
N TYR A 318 -17.06 -18.77 -0.19
CA TYR A 318 -16.45 -17.65 -0.91
C TYR A 318 -16.27 -17.90 -2.42
N VAL A 319 -16.00 -19.14 -2.83
CA VAL A 319 -15.90 -19.50 -4.26
C VAL A 319 -17.26 -19.49 -4.94
N ASP A 320 -18.32 -19.90 -4.25
CA ASP A 320 -19.67 -19.86 -4.77
C ASP A 320 -20.22 -18.41 -4.79
N GLU A 321 -19.84 -17.55 -3.84
CA GLU A 321 -20.10 -16.10 -3.85
C GLU A 321 -19.38 -15.40 -5.00
N GLY A 322 -18.06 -15.61 -5.15
CA GLY A 322 -17.26 -15.04 -6.24
C GLY A 322 -17.64 -15.55 -7.65
N ARG A 323 -18.43 -16.64 -7.74
CA ARG A 323 -19.05 -17.13 -8.98
C ARG A 323 -20.46 -16.59 -9.18
N ASN A 324 -21.29 -16.63 -8.15
CA ASN A 324 -22.68 -16.21 -8.17
C ASN A 324 -22.79 -14.76 -7.68
N ILE A 325 -22.16 -13.85 -8.42
CA ILE A 325 -22.09 -12.42 -8.13
C ILE A 325 -23.51 -11.86 -7.89
N ALA A 326 -23.87 -11.70 -6.62
CA ALA A 326 -25.16 -11.13 -6.22
C ALA A 326 -25.14 -9.60 -6.26
N ASP A 327 -23.98 -8.99 -6.02
CA ASP A 327 -23.75 -7.55 -6.09
C ASP A 327 -22.60 -7.22 -7.06
N LEU A 328 -22.94 -6.58 -8.19
CA LEU A 328 -21.97 -6.17 -9.21
C LEU A 328 -20.94 -5.16 -8.69
N ASP A 329 -21.26 -4.43 -7.61
CA ASP A 329 -20.35 -3.50 -6.93
C ASP A 329 -19.18 -4.23 -6.23
N LEU A 330 -19.40 -5.47 -5.79
CA LEU A 330 -18.44 -6.26 -5.00
C LEU A 330 -17.75 -7.37 -5.81
N ALA A 331 -18.33 -7.80 -6.94
CA ALA A 331 -17.80 -8.78 -7.90
C ALA A 331 -16.25 -8.97 -7.96
N SER A 332 -15.50 -7.87 -8.09
CA SER A 332 -14.03 -7.92 -8.21
C SER A 332 -13.30 -8.21 -6.88
N GLN A 333 -13.90 -7.79 -5.77
CA GLN A 333 -13.47 -8.09 -4.41
C GLN A 333 -13.80 -9.55 -4.07
N ASP A 334 -15.02 -10.01 -4.34
CA ASP A 334 -15.48 -11.38 -4.09
C ASP A 334 -14.59 -12.40 -4.83
N MET A 335 -14.30 -12.16 -6.11
CA MET A 335 -13.36 -13.01 -6.88
C MET A 335 -11.94 -13.01 -6.33
N ALA A 336 -11.46 -11.88 -5.79
CA ALA A 336 -10.14 -11.79 -5.18
C ALA A 336 -10.09 -12.54 -3.84
N GLN A 337 -11.15 -12.45 -3.04
CA GLN A 337 -11.32 -13.19 -1.78
C GLN A 337 -11.43 -14.70 -2.04
N ALA A 338 -12.25 -15.13 -2.98
CA ALA A 338 -12.34 -16.52 -3.45
C ALA A 338 -10.97 -17.09 -3.87
N THR A 339 -10.15 -16.29 -4.56
CA THR A 339 -8.80 -16.70 -4.96
C THR A 339 -7.83 -16.76 -3.76
N ALA A 340 -7.95 -15.82 -2.82
CA ALA A 340 -7.12 -15.76 -1.62
C ALA A 340 -7.44 -16.90 -0.65
N ILE A 341 -8.71 -17.20 -0.40
CA ILE A 341 -9.15 -18.26 0.51
C ILE A 341 -8.77 -19.65 -0.02
N GLN A 342 -8.92 -19.92 -1.33
CA GLN A 342 -8.45 -21.17 -1.94
C GLN A 342 -6.94 -21.36 -1.81
N ARG A 343 -6.16 -20.28 -1.85
CA ARG A 343 -4.72 -20.36 -1.59
C ARG A 343 -4.42 -20.64 -0.12
N ALA A 344 -5.14 -19.99 0.80
CA ALA A 344 -5.01 -20.19 2.23
C ALA A 344 -5.39 -21.62 2.65
N GLU A 345 -6.52 -22.14 2.16
CA GLU A 345 -6.96 -23.54 2.30
C GLU A 345 -5.83 -24.50 1.93
N ARG A 346 -5.33 -24.41 0.68
CA ARG A 346 -4.28 -25.33 0.20
C ARG A 346 -3.01 -25.25 1.04
N GLN A 347 -2.59 -24.05 1.44
CA GLN A 347 -1.41 -23.89 2.28
C GLN A 347 -1.62 -24.49 3.68
N ILE A 348 -2.80 -24.31 4.27
CA ILE A 348 -3.12 -24.85 5.60
C ILE A 348 -3.20 -26.38 5.56
N LEU A 349 -3.83 -26.96 4.54
CA LEU A 349 -3.91 -28.41 4.35
C LEU A 349 -2.52 -29.02 4.07
N ASP A 350 -1.67 -28.38 3.26
CA ASP A 350 -0.28 -28.82 3.02
C ASP A 350 0.59 -28.71 4.27
N ASP A 351 0.54 -27.57 5.00
CA ASP A 351 1.24 -27.38 6.27
C ASP A 351 0.83 -28.46 7.29
N ARG A 352 -0.47 -28.78 7.37
CA ARG A 352 -1.03 -29.83 8.23
C ARG A 352 -0.60 -31.24 7.84
N LEU A 353 -0.43 -31.53 6.56
CA LEU A 353 0.09 -32.82 6.08
C LEU A 353 1.60 -32.96 6.29
N LYS A 354 2.34 -31.85 6.15
CA LYS A 354 3.79 -31.81 6.25
C LYS A 354 4.28 -31.90 7.71
N ASP A 355 3.72 -31.10 8.61
CA ASP A 355 4.03 -31.12 10.04
C ASP A 355 2.74 -31.04 10.89
N PRO A 356 1.98 -32.14 10.97
CA PRO A 356 0.73 -32.18 11.73
C PRO A 356 0.91 -31.81 13.20
N ALA A 357 2.00 -32.24 13.85
CA ALA A 357 2.27 -31.93 15.24
C ALA A 357 2.46 -30.42 15.48
N MET A 358 3.22 -29.74 14.61
CA MET A 358 3.31 -28.28 14.62
C MET A 358 1.96 -27.61 14.33
N ALA A 359 1.14 -28.18 13.45
CA ALA A 359 -0.18 -27.63 13.15
C ALA A 359 -1.16 -27.76 14.33
N ALA A 360 -1.15 -28.88 15.07
CA ALA A 360 -1.90 -29.04 16.32
C ALA A 360 -1.45 -28.04 17.39
N MET A 361 -0.14 -27.78 17.51
CA MET A 361 0.38 -26.74 18.42
C MET A 361 0.03 -25.31 17.99
N LYS A 362 -0.06 -25.02 16.69
CA LYS A 362 -0.45 -23.69 16.17
C LYS A 362 -1.95 -23.41 16.33
N SER A 363 -2.77 -24.45 16.31
CA SER A 363 -4.23 -24.36 16.41
C SER A 363 -4.74 -24.43 17.86
N SER A 364 -3.98 -25.05 18.78
CA SER A 364 -4.36 -25.20 20.18
C SER A 364 -3.23 -24.82 21.15
N ASP A 365 -3.43 -23.71 21.85
CA ASP A 365 -2.55 -23.26 22.94
C ASP A 365 -2.42 -24.28 24.08
N VAL A 366 -3.44 -25.14 24.27
CA VAL A 366 -3.42 -26.18 25.31
C VAL A 366 -2.50 -27.33 24.91
N VAL A 367 -2.50 -27.73 23.63
CA VAL A 367 -1.53 -28.70 23.06
C VAL A 367 -0.12 -28.13 23.11
N ARG A 368 0.05 -26.87 22.66
CA ARG A 368 1.35 -26.15 22.72
C ARG A 368 1.92 -26.12 24.14
N LYS A 369 1.10 -25.78 25.13
CA LYS A 369 1.51 -25.78 26.54
C LYS A 369 1.84 -27.19 27.05
N ALA A 370 1.06 -28.21 26.73
CA ALA A 370 1.37 -29.58 27.12
C ALA A 370 2.67 -30.10 26.50
N TYR A 371 2.99 -29.67 25.27
CA TYR A 371 4.27 -29.94 24.62
C TYR A 371 5.43 -29.21 25.32
N ASP A 372 5.27 -27.93 25.65
CA ASP A 372 6.28 -27.17 26.39
C ASP A 372 6.51 -27.76 27.81
N ASP A 373 5.43 -28.19 28.49
CA ASP A 373 5.47 -28.89 29.78
C ASP A 373 6.31 -30.19 29.65
N PHE A 374 5.97 -31.09 28.71
CA PHE A 374 6.73 -32.33 28.46
C PHE A 374 8.18 -32.08 28.02
N ARG A 375 8.42 -31.07 27.18
CA ARG A 375 9.77 -30.70 26.72
C ARG A 375 10.66 -30.22 27.86
N SER A 376 10.08 -29.65 28.93
CA SER A 376 10.83 -29.21 30.11
C SER A 376 11.27 -30.37 31.01
N ASP A 377 10.50 -31.46 31.04
CA ASP A 377 10.82 -32.72 31.73
C ASP A 377 10.37 -33.93 30.89
N PRO A 378 11.23 -34.41 29.95
CA PRO A 378 10.91 -35.55 29.10
C PRO A 378 10.95 -36.89 29.85
N THR A 379 11.18 -36.90 31.18
CA THR A 379 11.10 -38.11 32.02
C THR A 379 9.74 -38.27 32.70
N ASN A 380 8.84 -37.29 32.55
CA ASN A 380 7.54 -37.28 33.19
C ASN A 380 6.45 -37.99 32.36
N VAL A 381 6.05 -39.17 32.83
CA VAL A 381 4.99 -40.01 32.23
C VAL A 381 3.64 -39.26 32.14
N GLU A 382 3.24 -38.54 33.20
CA GLU A 382 1.97 -37.81 33.22
C GLU A 382 1.97 -36.63 32.23
N ALA A 383 3.11 -35.96 32.08
CA ALA A 383 3.28 -34.89 31.09
C ALA A 383 3.16 -35.43 29.66
N TYR A 384 3.76 -36.58 29.37
CA TYR A 384 3.62 -37.23 28.06
C TYR A 384 2.19 -37.69 27.80
N GLN A 385 1.55 -38.40 28.74
CA GLN A 385 0.17 -38.88 28.58
C GLN A 385 -0.81 -37.72 28.35
N ARG A 386 -0.63 -36.60 29.06
CA ARG A 386 -1.40 -35.36 28.86
C ARG A 386 -1.15 -34.76 27.48
N LEU A 387 0.10 -34.71 27.01
CA LEU A 387 0.42 -34.26 25.65
C LEU A 387 -0.24 -35.17 24.60
N SER A 388 -0.04 -36.49 24.68
CA SER A 388 -0.53 -37.46 23.68
C SER A 388 -2.06 -37.36 23.55
N GLY A 389 -2.79 -37.40 24.67
CA GLY A 389 -4.26 -37.29 24.67
C GLY A 389 -4.79 -35.94 24.16
N LEU A 390 -4.14 -34.82 24.49
CA LEU A 390 -4.54 -33.50 23.97
C LEU A 390 -4.22 -33.34 22.48
N ARG A 391 -3.05 -33.82 22.04
CA ARG A 391 -2.60 -33.80 20.65
C ARG A 391 -3.52 -34.63 19.77
N ASP A 392 -3.91 -35.82 20.21
CA ASP A 392 -4.72 -36.73 19.41
C ASP A 392 -6.18 -36.28 19.33
N ALA A 393 -6.73 -35.71 20.41
CA ALA A 393 -8.02 -35.03 20.36
C ALA A 393 -8.00 -33.81 19.41
N GLU A 394 -6.89 -33.08 19.33
CA GLU A 394 -6.71 -31.99 18.38
C GLU A 394 -6.55 -32.50 16.94
N TYR A 395 -5.87 -33.62 16.72
CA TYR A 395 -5.81 -34.30 15.43
C TYR A 395 -7.19 -34.77 14.94
N ASP A 396 -8.01 -35.32 15.83
CA ASP A 396 -9.41 -35.66 15.53
C ASP A 396 -10.21 -34.42 15.16
N ARG A 397 -10.12 -33.35 15.98
CA ARG A 397 -10.81 -32.07 15.76
C ARG A 397 -10.41 -31.40 14.45
N LEU A 398 -9.15 -31.49 14.06
CA LEU A 398 -8.64 -30.95 12.80
C LEU A 398 -9.00 -31.83 11.59
N GLY A 399 -9.44 -33.08 11.79
CA GLY A 399 -9.71 -34.03 10.71
C GLY A 399 -8.43 -34.59 10.08
N MET A 400 -7.40 -34.87 10.89
CA MET A 400 -6.14 -35.46 10.43
C MET A 400 -6.19 -37.01 10.46
N PRO A 401 -5.97 -37.70 9.33
CA PRO A 401 -5.93 -39.16 9.28
C PRO A 401 -4.83 -39.75 10.17
N GLU A 402 -5.11 -40.86 10.86
CA GLU A 402 -4.15 -41.53 11.77
C GLU A 402 -2.79 -41.80 11.12
N ILE A 403 -2.78 -42.27 9.87
CA ILE A 403 -1.55 -42.57 9.10
C ILE A 403 -0.62 -41.36 8.89
N ASN A 404 -1.12 -40.14 9.04
CA ASN A 404 -0.33 -38.91 8.89
C ASN A 404 0.08 -38.31 10.23
N ARG A 405 -0.45 -38.79 11.37
CA ARG A 405 -0.18 -38.22 12.70
C ARG A 405 1.30 -38.42 13.05
N LYS A 406 1.91 -37.39 13.65
CA LYS A 406 3.30 -37.43 14.15
C LYS A 406 3.33 -37.25 15.65
N MET A 407 4.35 -37.80 16.30
CA MET A 407 4.53 -37.68 17.75
C MET A 407 4.99 -36.29 18.16
N PHE A 408 5.91 -35.70 17.39
CA PHE A 408 6.46 -34.37 17.63
C PHE A 408 6.63 -33.55 16.35
N PRO A 409 6.80 -32.22 16.45
CA PRO A 409 7.14 -31.38 15.31
C PRO A 409 8.38 -31.87 14.54
N ASP A 410 8.38 -31.69 13.23
CA ASP A 410 9.40 -32.25 12.33
C ASP A 410 10.81 -31.75 12.69
N ASN A 411 10.91 -30.48 13.11
CA ASN A 411 12.15 -29.85 13.55
C ASN A 411 12.64 -30.38 14.92
N PHE A 412 11.75 -30.85 15.79
CA PHE A 412 12.14 -31.48 17.05
C PHE A 412 12.65 -32.90 16.79
N ALA A 413 11.93 -33.69 16.00
CA ALA A 413 12.35 -35.03 15.61
C ALA A 413 13.72 -35.01 14.89
N GLU A 414 13.93 -34.06 13.98
CA GLU A 414 15.22 -33.88 13.29
C GLU A 414 16.35 -33.47 14.23
N ASN A 415 16.12 -32.52 15.15
CA ASN A 415 17.14 -32.13 16.13
C ASN A 415 17.47 -33.26 17.11
N LEU A 416 16.46 -34.04 17.53
CA LEU A 416 16.64 -35.20 18.40
C LEU A 416 17.44 -36.30 17.68
N ALA A 417 17.05 -36.68 16.46
CA ALA A 417 17.76 -37.66 15.65
C ALA A 417 19.22 -37.26 15.42
N ASN A 418 19.48 -36.01 15.02
CA ASN A 418 20.83 -35.50 14.82
C ASN A 418 21.67 -35.48 16.12
N THR A 419 21.06 -35.14 17.26
CA THR A 419 21.75 -35.14 18.56
C THR A 419 22.11 -36.56 19.00
N LEU A 420 21.17 -37.50 18.88
CA LEU A 420 21.40 -38.91 19.20
C LEU A 420 22.47 -39.51 18.27
N THR A 421 22.35 -39.33 16.94
CA THR A 421 23.34 -39.77 15.94
C THR A 421 24.75 -39.23 16.22
N LYS A 422 24.86 -37.94 16.56
CA LYS A 422 26.15 -37.31 16.91
C LYS A 422 26.74 -37.92 18.18
N ASN A 423 25.93 -38.04 19.23
CA ASN A 423 26.37 -38.56 20.52
C ASN A 423 26.67 -40.07 20.45
N MET A 424 26.05 -40.82 19.54
CA MET A 424 26.25 -42.26 19.33
C MET A 424 27.71 -42.66 19.00
N ALA A 425 28.54 -41.70 18.59
CA ALA A 425 29.97 -41.91 18.34
C ALA A 425 30.87 -41.59 19.55
N SER A 426 30.38 -40.86 20.56
CA SER A 426 31.17 -40.36 21.70
C SER A 426 30.69 -40.85 23.06
N ASP A 427 29.37 -41.04 23.22
CA ASP A 427 28.69 -41.46 24.44
C ASP A 427 27.46 -42.32 24.08
N PRO A 428 27.67 -43.57 23.65
CA PRO A 428 26.58 -44.47 23.27
C PRO A 428 25.73 -44.92 24.48
N GLU A 429 26.28 -44.92 25.70
CA GLU A 429 25.54 -45.24 26.93
C GLU A 429 24.46 -44.18 27.21
N ALA A 430 24.80 -42.89 27.15
CA ALA A 430 23.84 -41.81 27.38
C ALA A 430 22.72 -41.79 26.32
N VAL A 431 23.05 -42.08 25.05
CA VAL A 431 22.07 -42.17 23.95
C VAL A 431 21.04 -43.27 24.22
N VAL A 432 21.50 -44.46 24.62
CA VAL A 432 20.62 -45.61 24.89
C VAL A 432 19.76 -45.35 26.11
N LYS A 433 20.34 -44.82 27.20
CA LYS A 433 19.61 -44.47 28.42
C LYS A 433 18.54 -43.39 28.15
N GLN A 434 18.85 -42.38 27.33
CA GLN A 434 17.88 -41.36 26.94
C GLN A 434 16.70 -41.98 26.17
N LEU A 435 16.95 -42.95 25.30
CA LEU A 435 15.91 -43.61 24.52
C LEU A 435 15.13 -44.67 25.32
N GLN A 436 15.75 -45.32 26.29
CA GLN A 436 15.06 -46.16 27.28
C GLN A 436 14.11 -45.33 28.14
N ASN A 437 14.55 -44.20 28.67
CA ASN A 437 13.67 -43.27 29.39
C ASN A 437 12.47 -42.83 28.52
N LEU A 438 12.69 -42.56 27.23
CA LEU A 438 11.59 -42.24 26.30
C LEU A 438 10.69 -43.46 26.01
N ARG A 439 11.23 -44.68 25.92
CA ARG A 439 10.45 -45.94 25.80
C ARG A 439 9.54 -46.14 27.01
N ASP A 440 10.06 -45.93 28.21
CA ASP A 440 9.33 -46.10 29.48
C ASP A 440 8.25 -45.02 29.65
N VAL A 441 8.51 -43.79 29.21
CA VAL A 441 7.57 -42.66 29.28
C VAL A 441 6.46 -42.73 28.22
N MET A 442 6.79 -43.17 27.00
CA MET A 442 5.85 -43.18 25.86
C MET A 442 5.12 -44.51 25.67
N GLY A 443 5.65 -45.61 26.20
CA GLY A 443 5.06 -46.95 26.04
C GLY A 443 4.94 -47.34 24.57
N ASP A 444 3.72 -47.66 24.13
CA ASP A 444 3.45 -48.12 22.76
C ASP A 444 3.83 -47.08 21.68
N ASP A 445 3.63 -45.79 21.98
CA ASP A 445 3.92 -44.65 21.09
C ASP A 445 5.41 -44.52 20.74
N PHE A 446 6.31 -45.07 21.56
CA PHE A 446 7.76 -45.05 21.32
C PHE A 446 8.15 -45.63 19.96
N ASN A 447 7.40 -46.62 19.47
CA ASN A 447 7.65 -47.25 18.17
C ASN A 447 7.41 -46.28 17.00
N ASN A 448 6.40 -45.42 17.13
CA ASN A 448 6.07 -44.40 16.14
C ASN A 448 7.15 -43.31 16.15
N LEU A 449 7.58 -42.86 17.34
CA LEU A 449 8.74 -41.97 17.49
C LEU A 449 10.00 -42.55 16.84
N LEU A 450 10.33 -43.82 17.11
CA LEU A 450 11.53 -44.44 16.56
C LEU A 450 11.49 -44.49 15.02
N SER A 451 10.32 -44.73 14.44
CA SER A 451 10.08 -44.65 12.99
C SER A 451 10.29 -43.24 12.45
N GLU A 452 9.75 -42.22 13.13
CA GLU A 452 9.96 -40.80 12.79
C GLU A 452 11.44 -40.40 12.85
N LEU A 453 12.16 -40.76 13.93
CA LEU A 453 13.58 -40.46 14.08
C LEU A 453 14.42 -41.18 13.01
N THR A 454 14.09 -42.42 12.66
CA THR A 454 14.74 -43.16 11.56
C THR A 454 14.53 -42.44 10.21
N ALA A 455 13.32 -41.94 9.95
CA ALA A 455 13.02 -41.12 8.77
C ALA A 455 13.76 -39.75 8.79
N LYS A 456 14.30 -39.33 9.94
CA LYS A 456 15.16 -38.14 10.12
C LYS A 456 16.66 -38.48 10.23
N ASN A 457 17.10 -39.64 9.73
CA ASN A 457 18.50 -40.08 9.72
C ASN A 457 19.08 -40.36 11.13
N LEU A 458 18.28 -40.90 12.04
CA LEU A 458 18.81 -41.57 13.23
C LEU A 458 19.77 -42.70 12.82
N ASP A 459 20.93 -42.78 13.46
CA ASP A 459 21.94 -43.80 13.18
C ASP A 459 21.39 -45.21 13.42
N ASP A 460 21.44 -46.09 12.43
CA ASP A 460 21.00 -47.49 12.51
C ASP A 460 21.52 -48.23 13.76
N ARG A 461 22.70 -47.87 14.28
CA ARG A 461 23.29 -48.46 15.49
C ARG A 461 22.40 -48.24 16.71
N VAL A 462 21.65 -47.15 16.76
CA VAL A 462 20.67 -46.87 17.82
C VAL A 462 19.54 -47.89 17.78
N GLY A 463 18.95 -48.13 16.61
CA GLY A 463 17.96 -49.20 16.42
C GLY A 463 18.53 -50.58 16.72
N THR A 464 19.83 -50.78 16.49
CA THR A 464 20.55 -52.03 16.79
C THR A 464 20.63 -52.32 18.30
N ILE A 465 20.76 -51.29 19.14
CA ILE A 465 20.87 -51.45 20.60
C ILE A 465 19.48 -51.53 21.27
N LEU A 466 18.50 -50.78 20.77
CA LEU A 466 17.13 -50.79 21.31
C LEU A 466 16.37 -52.10 21.07
N LEU A 467 16.85 -52.93 20.14
CA LEU A 467 16.33 -54.27 19.83
C LEU A 467 16.86 -55.38 20.76
N ILE A 468 17.60 -55.04 21.81
CA ILE A 468 18.18 -55.99 22.77
C ILE A 468 17.59 -55.66 24.14
N ASP A 469 16.79 -56.58 24.68
CA ASP A 469 16.21 -56.45 26.02
C ASP A 469 17.13 -57.02 27.12
N ASP A 470 18.12 -57.89 26.78
CA ASP A 470 19.16 -58.38 27.71
C ASP A 470 20.21 -57.29 28.02
N PRO A 471 20.25 -56.71 29.24
CA PRO A 471 21.10 -55.55 29.53
C PRO A 471 22.60 -55.85 29.34
N PHE A 472 23.04 -57.06 29.69
CA PHE A 472 24.45 -57.43 29.54
C PHE A 472 24.89 -57.49 28.07
N THR A 473 24.04 -58.01 27.18
CA THR A 473 24.31 -57.99 25.74
C THR A 473 24.22 -56.56 25.18
N GLN A 474 23.33 -55.74 25.74
CA GLN A 474 23.16 -54.34 25.37
C GLN A 474 24.42 -53.52 25.71
N ASP A 475 24.90 -53.58 26.96
CA ASP A 475 26.15 -52.95 27.44
C ASP A 475 27.35 -53.38 26.60
N ARG A 476 27.42 -54.68 26.24
CA ARG A 476 28.50 -55.19 25.40
C ARG A 476 28.45 -54.64 23.97
N LEU A 477 27.27 -54.54 23.37
CA LEU A 477 27.11 -53.96 22.05
C LEU A 477 27.46 -52.45 22.06
N ILE A 478 27.05 -51.74 23.11
CA ILE A 478 27.41 -50.34 23.37
C ILE A 478 28.93 -50.18 23.44
N GLY A 479 29.63 -51.01 24.23
CA GLY A 479 31.09 -51.01 24.33
C GLY A 479 31.78 -51.32 22.99
N ALA A 480 31.28 -52.30 22.24
CA ALA A 480 31.78 -52.63 20.91
C ALA A 480 31.64 -51.45 19.93
N ILE A 481 30.51 -50.72 19.97
CA ILE A 481 30.27 -49.52 19.17
C ILE A 481 31.13 -48.33 19.61
N GLY A 482 31.36 -48.16 20.91
CA GLY A 482 32.25 -47.14 21.47
C GLY A 482 33.73 -47.38 21.13
N SER A 483 34.14 -48.64 20.91
CA SER A 483 35.52 -49.01 20.58
C SER A 483 36.03 -48.47 19.23
N GLY A 484 35.12 -48.05 18.33
CA GLY A 484 35.47 -47.43 17.06
C GLY A 484 34.40 -47.57 15.98
N ASN A 485 34.68 -46.99 14.81
CA ASN A 485 33.83 -47.19 13.64
C ASN A 485 33.98 -48.63 13.08
N MET A 486 33.01 -49.04 12.25
CA MET A 486 33.00 -50.37 11.64
C MET A 486 34.27 -50.70 10.83
N ALA A 487 34.98 -49.69 10.31
CA ALA A 487 36.26 -49.89 9.64
C ALA A 487 37.35 -50.41 10.59
N LYS A 488 37.45 -49.85 11.81
CA LYS A 488 38.35 -50.36 12.86
C LYS A 488 37.97 -51.75 13.36
N LEU A 489 36.67 -52.06 13.44
CA LEU A 489 36.21 -53.40 13.82
C LEU A 489 36.56 -54.47 12.77
N LYS A 490 36.69 -54.09 11.50
CA LYS A 490 37.06 -54.97 10.38
C LYS A 490 38.55 -54.98 10.05
N GLU A 491 39.35 -54.17 10.74
CA GLU A 491 40.80 -54.07 10.50
C GLU A 491 41.49 -55.40 10.83
N GLY A 492 42.23 -55.95 9.86
CA GLY A 492 42.92 -57.25 10.00
C GLY A 492 42.04 -58.50 9.81
N ILE A 493 40.74 -58.36 9.52
CA ILE A 493 39.80 -59.49 9.35
C ILE A 493 39.51 -59.75 7.86
N ASP A 494 39.44 -61.03 7.46
CA ASP A 494 38.89 -61.40 6.14
C ASP A 494 37.39 -61.11 6.08
N THR A 495 37.07 -59.89 5.64
CA THR A 495 35.69 -59.43 5.48
C THR A 495 34.87 -60.26 4.51
N LYS A 496 35.48 -60.94 3.53
CA LYS A 496 34.75 -61.77 2.56
C LYS A 496 34.36 -63.11 3.19
N GLY A 497 35.30 -63.79 3.85
CA GLY A 497 35.03 -65.00 4.62
C GLY A 497 34.03 -64.75 5.76
N PHE A 498 34.23 -63.66 6.51
CA PHE A 498 33.31 -63.23 7.58
C PHE A 498 31.88 -63.01 7.06
N ASN A 499 31.70 -62.22 5.99
CA ASN A 499 30.37 -61.94 5.44
C ASN A 499 29.69 -63.20 4.89
N GLY A 500 30.46 -64.14 4.33
CA GLY A 500 29.95 -65.45 3.90
C GLY A 500 29.41 -66.27 5.07
N ALA A 501 30.18 -66.40 6.15
CA ALA A 501 29.77 -67.11 7.35
C ALA A 501 28.60 -66.42 8.09
N LEU A 502 28.59 -65.08 8.14
CA LEU A 502 27.49 -64.29 8.69
C LEU A 502 26.19 -64.51 7.89
N ASN A 503 26.23 -64.51 6.55
CA ASN A 503 25.05 -64.83 5.74
C ASN A 503 24.47 -66.19 6.14
N VAL A 504 25.28 -67.25 6.08
CA VAL A 504 24.87 -68.63 6.44
C VAL A 504 24.29 -68.70 7.85
N LYS A 505 24.87 -67.97 8.82
CA LYS A 505 24.38 -67.96 10.20
C LYS A 505 23.06 -67.18 10.37
N MET A 506 22.81 -66.16 9.55
CA MET A 506 21.59 -65.34 9.59
C MET A 506 20.47 -65.86 8.67
N ASP A 507 20.74 -66.77 7.74
CA ASP A 507 19.78 -67.25 6.73
C ASP A 507 18.48 -67.77 7.35
N GLU A 508 18.54 -68.54 8.45
CA GLU A 508 17.33 -69.02 9.15
C GLU A 508 16.49 -67.87 9.70
N LEU A 509 17.13 -66.88 10.34
CA LEU A 509 16.45 -65.69 10.85
C LEU A 509 15.81 -64.89 9.70
N MET A 510 16.54 -64.63 8.62
CA MET A 510 16.04 -63.88 7.46
C MET A 510 14.85 -64.60 6.79
N ASN A 511 14.90 -65.94 6.70
CA ASN A 511 13.81 -66.76 6.17
C ASN A 511 12.57 -66.80 7.07
N ALA A 512 12.78 -66.78 8.40
CA ALA A 512 11.71 -66.68 9.41
C ALA A 512 11.08 -65.28 9.47
N ALA A 513 11.86 -64.23 9.19
CA ALA A 513 11.40 -62.84 9.20
C ALA A 513 10.25 -62.59 8.20
N GLY A 514 10.37 -63.19 7.01
CA GLY A 514 9.50 -62.87 5.88
C GLY A 514 9.53 -61.39 5.50
N SER A 515 8.56 -60.96 4.70
CA SER A 515 8.48 -59.58 4.20
C SER A 515 8.37 -58.54 5.32
N ARG A 516 7.63 -58.83 6.40
CA ARG A 516 7.48 -57.92 7.55
C ARG A 516 8.67 -57.87 8.50
N GLY A 517 9.30 -59.01 8.80
CA GLY A 517 10.41 -59.07 9.74
C GLY A 517 11.75 -58.61 9.15
N THR A 518 11.84 -58.39 7.83
CA THR A 518 13.10 -58.10 7.12
C THR A 518 13.89 -56.94 7.75
N ALA A 519 13.22 -55.87 8.19
CA ALA A 519 13.87 -54.75 8.86
C ALA A 519 14.48 -55.17 10.21
N MET A 520 13.71 -55.85 11.06
CA MET A 520 14.18 -56.31 12.38
C MET A 520 15.30 -57.36 12.26
N ALA A 521 15.19 -58.29 11.31
CA ALA A 521 16.23 -59.28 11.03
C ALA A 521 17.50 -58.65 10.45
N GLY A 522 17.36 -57.62 9.60
CA GLY A 522 18.48 -56.82 9.09
C GLY A 522 19.22 -56.07 10.20
N THR A 523 18.48 -55.49 11.15
CA THR A 523 19.07 -54.81 12.30
C THR A 523 19.71 -55.81 13.28
N ALA A 524 19.06 -56.95 13.56
CA ALA A 524 19.64 -58.02 14.36
C ALA A 524 20.93 -58.59 13.73
N ARG A 525 20.96 -58.77 12.40
CA ARG A 525 22.17 -59.12 11.64
C ARG A 525 23.30 -58.11 11.87
N LYS A 526 22.99 -56.82 11.89
CA LYS A 526 23.97 -55.74 12.15
C LYS A 526 24.51 -55.80 13.58
N ALA A 527 23.69 -56.18 14.56
CA ALA A 527 24.11 -56.43 15.93
C ALA A 527 25.05 -57.65 16.04
N VAL A 528 24.69 -58.76 15.37
CA VAL A 528 25.51 -59.98 15.30
C VAL A 528 26.86 -59.70 14.63
N GLU A 529 26.87 -58.91 13.56
CA GLU A 529 28.08 -58.44 12.90
C GLU A 529 29.01 -57.69 13.87
N ILE A 530 28.49 -56.69 14.58
CA ILE A 530 29.28 -55.89 15.53
C ILE A 530 29.86 -56.75 16.65
N LEU A 531 29.03 -57.56 17.33
CA LEU A 531 29.50 -58.41 18.44
C LEU A 531 30.43 -59.52 17.98
N ALA A 532 30.23 -60.11 16.79
CA ALA A 532 31.15 -61.12 16.28
C ALA A 532 32.53 -60.52 15.96
N LEU A 533 32.58 -59.30 15.41
CA LEU A 533 33.85 -58.60 15.19
C LEU A 533 34.54 -58.22 16.52
N ASP A 534 33.79 -57.77 17.55
CA ASP A 534 34.33 -57.58 18.91
C ASP A 534 34.90 -58.89 19.47
N TYR A 535 34.16 -59.99 19.37
CA TYR A 535 34.63 -61.30 19.84
C TYR A 535 35.91 -61.76 19.11
N MET A 536 36.00 -61.58 17.79
CA MET A 536 37.21 -61.92 17.02
C MET A 536 38.44 -61.07 17.40
N ARG A 537 38.25 -59.82 17.81
CA ARG A 537 39.35 -58.96 18.32
C ARG A 537 39.79 -59.35 19.73
N ASN A 538 39.01 -60.17 20.43
CA ASN A 538 39.31 -60.75 21.74
C ASN A 538 39.67 -62.26 21.62
N ASP A 539 40.44 -62.61 20.58
CA ASP A 539 41.01 -63.95 20.30
C ASP A 539 40.00 -65.12 20.07
N GLU A 540 38.72 -64.85 19.82
CA GLU A 540 37.76 -65.89 19.39
C GLU A 540 37.91 -66.21 17.89
N THR A 541 37.78 -67.48 17.52
CA THR A 541 37.74 -67.88 16.10
C THR A 541 36.42 -67.45 15.45
N LEU A 542 36.41 -67.24 14.12
CA LEU A 542 35.23 -66.79 13.35
C LEU A 542 33.94 -67.54 13.72
N ASP A 543 33.96 -68.88 13.70
CA ASP A 543 32.81 -69.71 14.05
C ASP A 543 32.36 -69.54 15.50
N LYS A 544 33.30 -69.41 16.46
CA LYS A 544 32.95 -69.20 17.87
C LYS A 544 32.33 -67.82 18.06
N ALA A 545 32.95 -66.79 17.50
CA ALA A 545 32.50 -65.41 17.56
C ALA A 545 31.09 -65.24 16.96
N LEU A 546 30.83 -65.78 15.77
CA LEU A 546 29.51 -65.73 15.13
C LEU A 546 28.45 -66.53 15.90
N ASN A 547 28.76 -67.73 16.38
CA ASN A 547 27.80 -68.52 17.17
C ASN A 547 27.48 -67.86 18.52
N LYS A 548 28.45 -67.20 19.15
CA LYS A 548 28.30 -66.47 20.40
C LYS A 548 27.48 -65.19 20.21
N ALA A 549 27.82 -64.36 19.23
CA ALA A 549 27.06 -63.17 18.87
C ALA A 549 25.63 -63.48 18.43
N TYR A 550 25.42 -64.54 17.64
CA TYR A 550 24.07 -64.99 17.27
C TYR A 550 23.26 -65.45 18.48
N ARG A 551 23.87 -66.17 19.42
CA ARG A 551 23.21 -66.54 20.68
C ARG A 551 22.82 -65.32 21.49
N ASP A 552 23.75 -64.40 21.67
CA ASP A 552 23.57 -63.21 22.51
C ASP A 552 22.51 -62.27 21.95
N ILE A 553 22.51 -62.02 20.63
CA ILE A 553 21.51 -61.17 19.98
C ILE A 553 20.20 -61.92 19.74
N VAL A 554 20.24 -63.04 19.04
CA VAL A 554 19.05 -63.70 18.47
C VAL A 554 18.46 -64.69 19.46
N GLU A 555 19.22 -65.71 19.87
CA GLU A 555 18.67 -66.82 20.68
C GLU A 555 18.23 -66.37 22.09
N LYS A 556 18.86 -65.35 22.67
CA LYS A 556 18.47 -64.79 23.98
C LYS A 556 17.24 -63.88 23.92
N ASN A 557 17.16 -62.98 22.93
CA ASN A 557 16.13 -61.93 22.90
C ASN A 557 14.90 -62.30 22.06
N TYR A 558 14.99 -63.30 21.18
CA TYR A 558 13.93 -63.64 20.23
C TYR A 558 13.54 -65.12 20.27
N THR A 559 12.28 -65.38 19.94
CA THR A 559 11.82 -66.68 19.45
C THR A 559 11.67 -66.60 17.94
N VAL A 560 12.34 -67.52 17.25
CA VAL A 560 12.39 -67.58 15.78
C VAL A 560 11.56 -68.76 15.33
N VAL A 561 10.45 -68.48 14.65
CA VAL A 561 9.54 -69.50 14.11
C VAL A 561 9.81 -69.62 12.61
N ALA A 562 10.30 -70.77 12.16
CA ALA A 562 10.75 -71.01 10.78
C ALA A 562 10.03 -72.21 10.14
N LEU A 563 8.74 -72.43 10.46
CA LEU A 563 7.97 -73.56 9.93
C LEU A 563 7.52 -73.30 8.48
N PRO A 564 7.27 -74.35 7.67
CA PRO A 564 6.91 -74.19 6.25
C PRO A 564 5.74 -73.24 6.00
N ASN A 565 4.73 -73.27 6.87
CA ASN A 565 3.47 -72.53 6.75
C ASN A 565 3.21 -71.52 7.89
N LEU A 566 4.15 -71.34 8.82
CA LEU A 566 4.07 -70.38 9.93
C LEU A 566 5.47 -69.83 10.18
N ARG A 567 5.65 -68.52 10.06
CA ARG A 567 6.94 -67.87 10.23
C ARG A 567 6.84 -66.56 11.01
N GLY A 568 7.86 -66.24 11.77
CA GLY A 568 7.97 -64.95 12.41
C GLY A 568 9.18 -64.88 13.34
N ILE A 569 9.48 -63.66 13.78
CA ILE A 569 10.47 -63.39 14.82
C ILE A 569 9.75 -62.55 15.87
N ILE A 570 9.81 -62.98 17.12
CA ILE A 570 9.03 -62.41 18.22
C ILE A 570 10.00 -62.06 19.35
N PRO A 571 10.04 -60.81 19.85
CA PRO A 571 10.79 -60.47 21.06
C PRO A 571 10.30 -61.31 22.23
N LYS A 572 11.20 -61.87 23.05
CA LYS A 572 10.83 -62.72 24.19
C LYS A 572 10.13 -61.96 25.33
N SER A 573 10.29 -60.64 25.35
CA SER A 573 9.52 -59.69 26.15
C SER A 573 8.02 -59.68 25.78
N ASP A 574 7.66 -59.99 24.54
CA ASP A 574 6.28 -59.96 24.02
C ASP A 574 5.52 -61.31 24.15
N ILE A 575 6.15 -62.37 24.70
CA ILE A 575 5.67 -63.75 24.54
C ILE A 575 4.76 -64.23 25.69
N ALA A 576 3.54 -64.62 25.33
CA ALA A 576 2.82 -65.72 25.97
C ALA A 576 3.23 -67.04 25.28
N GLU A 577 3.51 -68.09 26.06
CA GLU A 577 4.13 -69.36 25.62
C GLU A 577 3.50 -69.97 24.35
N ILE A 578 4.27 -70.10 23.26
CA ILE A 578 3.76 -70.44 21.91
C ILE A 578 4.03 -71.92 21.57
N ASP A 579 2.96 -72.68 21.32
CA ASP A 579 3.03 -74.04 20.75
C ASP A 579 3.01 -73.97 19.21
N ASP A 580 4.16 -73.64 18.62
CA ASP A 580 4.35 -73.44 17.17
C ASP A 580 3.77 -74.61 16.34
N SER A 581 3.96 -75.85 16.80
CA SER A 581 3.50 -77.04 16.09
C SER A 581 1.98 -77.12 16.01
N ARG A 582 1.29 -76.78 17.10
CA ARG A 582 -0.17 -76.81 17.19
C ARG A 582 -0.81 -75.63 16.46
N ILE A 583 -0.17 -74.46 16.47
CA ILE A 583 -0.61 -73.26 15.73
C ILE A 583 -0.41 -73.46 14.23
N ALA A 584 0.75 -73.97 13.78
CA ALA A 584 0.96 -74.30 12.38
C ALA A 584 -0.06 -75.33 11.87
N LYS A 585 -0.46 -76.30 12.70
CA LYS A 585 -1.53 -77.27 12.38
C LYS A 585 -2.91 -76.61 12.29
N SER A 586 -3.31 -75.75 13.23
CA SER A 586 -4.60 -75.07 13.15
C SER A 586 -4.70 -74.15 11.93
N LEU A 587 -3.64 -73.38 11.65
CA LEU A 587 -3.58 -72.45 10.52
C LEU A 587 -3.50 -73.16 9.15
N SER A 588 -2.86 -74.32 9.02
CA SER A 588 -2.87 -75.12 7.77
C SER A 588 -4.26 -75.66 7.36
N SER A 589 -5.25 -75.54 8.24
CA SER A 589 -6.65 -75.88 7.98
C SER A 589 -7.56 -74.65 7.81
N TRP A 590 -7.01 -73.43 7.92
CA TRP A 590 -7.81 -72.20 8.03
C TRP A 590 -8.66 -71.92 6.79
N THR A 591 -8.07 -71.97 5.58
CA THR A 591 -8.79 -71.74 4.31
C THR A 591 -9.93 -72.77 4.12
N ARG A 592 -9.67 -74.03 4.49
CA ARG A 592 -10.65 -75.13 4.47
C ARG A 592 -11.75 -75.01 5.54
N ARG A 593 -11.55 -74.19 6.57
CA ARG A 593 -12.55 -73.90 7.62
C ARG A 593 -13.34 -72.63 7.35
N ASN A 594 -12.83 -71.73 6.51
CA ASN A 594 -13.45 -70.45 6.19
C ASN A 594 -13.57 -70.25 4.65
N PRO A 595 -14.33 -71.11 3.94
CA PRO A 595 -14.40 -71.08 2.47
C PRO A 595 -15.06 -69.81 1.92
N ASP A 596 -15.96 -69.20 2.70
CA ASP A 596 -16.87 -68.11 2.28
C ASP A 596 -16.23 -66.70 2.30
N ILE A 597 -15.00 -66.57 2.81
CA ILE A 597 -14.32 -65.27 2.97
C ILE A 597 -13.97 -64.68 1.60
N GLN A 598 -14.58 -63.55 1.26
CA GLN A 598 -14.33 -62.83 0.01
C GLN A 598 -13.00 -62.06 0.08
N TYR A 599 -12.12 -62.26 -0.90
CA TYR A 599 -10.80 -61.62 -0.97
C TYR A 599 -10.78 -60.41 -1.92
N ASP A 600 -9.77 -59.54 -1.80
CA ASP A 600 -9.54 -58.45 -2.75
C ASP A 600 -9.13 -59.00 -4.13
N ARG A 601 -10.07 -58.98 -5.09
CA ARG A 601 -9.83 -59.43 -6.47
C ARG A 601 -8.69 -58.67 -7.16
N LYS A 602 -8.37 -57.43 -6.77
CA LYS A 602 -7.28 -56.64 -7.38
C LYS A 602 -5.91 -57.22 -7.03
N GLN A 603 -5.75 -57.74 -5.82
CA GLN A 603 -4.51 -58.39 -5.37
C GLN A 603 -4.18 -59.63 -6.21
N PHE A 604 -5.20 -60.36 -6.65
CA PHE A 604 -5.08 -61.59 -7.45
C PHE A 604 -5.35 -61.37 -8.95
N SER A 605 -5.17 -60.14 -9.45
CA SER A 605 -5.40 -59.76 -10.86
C SER A 605 -4.52 -60.50 -11.89
N THR A 606 -3.48 -61.19 -11.45
CA THR A 606 -2.65 -62.09 -12.29
C THR A 606 -3.19 -63.53 -12.38
N LEU A 607 -4.10 -63.91 -11.48
CA LEU A 607 -4.76 -65.21 -11.40
C LEU A 607 -6.21 -65.16 -11.92
N ILE A 608 -6.86 -64.01 -11.71
CA ILE A 608 -8.27 -63.74 -12.02
C ILE A 608 -8.35 -62.97 -13.34
N LEU A 609 -9.15 -63.46 -14.28
CA LEU A 609 -9.50 -62.75 -15.51
C LEU A 609 -10.65 -61.78 -15.25
N GLU A 610 -10.72 -60.66 -15.98
CA GLU A 610 -11.87 -59.74 -15.92
C GLU A 610 -13.21 -60.42 -16.25
N THR A 611 -13.17 -61.55 -16.98
CA THR A 611 -14.33 -62.36 -17.34
C THR A 611 -14.73 -63.40 -16.29
N ASP A 612 -13.96 -63.59 -15.22
CA ASP A 612 -14.31 -64.55 -14.16
C ASP A 612 -15.49 -64.03 -13.31
N THR A 613 -16.48 -64.89 -13.04
CA THR A 613 -17.50 -64.62 -12.02
C THR A 613 -16.87 -64.61 -10.63
N ASP A 614 -17.54 -63.99 -9.65
CA ASP A 614 -17.03 -63.94 -8.27
C ASP A 614 -16.79 -65.35 -7.69
N GLU A 615 -17.68 -66.31 -7.98
CA GLU A 615 -17.53 -67.71 -7.56
C GLU A 615 -16.28 -68.37 -8.16
N VAL A 616 -16.01 -68.18 -9.46
CA VAL A 616 -14.84 -68.74 -10.15
C VAL A 616 -13.55 -68.08 -9.66
N ALA A 617 -13.57 -66.75 -9.46
CA ALA A 617 -12.45 -66.02 -8.89
C ALA A 617 -12.14 -66.51 -7.46
N GLN A 618 -13.17 -66.68 -6.64
CA GLN A 618 -13.07 -67.16 -5.26
C GLN A 618 -12.56 -68.61 -5.18
N GLU A 619 -13.00 -69.50 -6.08
CA GLU A 619 -12.49 -70.87 -6.16
C GLU A 619 -10.99 -70.90 -6.54
N LYS A 620 -10.58 -70.09 -7.54
CA LYS A 620 -9.16 -69.96 -7.93
C LYS A 620 -8.30 -69.45 -6.76
N ILE A 621 -8.75 -68.42 -6.04
CA ILE A 621 -8.03 -67.89 -4.87
C ILE A 621 -7.95 -68.95 -3.77
N ASN A 622 -9.06 -69.58 -3.38
CA ASN A 622 -9.07 -70.62 -2.35
C ASN A 622 -8.18 -71.83 -2.72
N SER A 623 -8.11 -72.19 -4.00
CA SER A 623 -7.24 -73.24 -4.53
C SER A 623 -5.76 -72.83 -4.42
N LEU A 624 -5.39 -71.62 -4.88
CA LEU A 624 -4.04 -71.07 -4.71
C LEU A 624 -3.64 -71.08 -3.23
N LEU A 625 -4.47 -70.51 -2.35
CA LEU A 625 -4.20 -70.40 -0.92
C LEU A 625 -4.13 -71.76 -0.21
N SER A 626 -4.72 -72.82 -0.77
CA SER A 626 -4.69 -74.17 -0.20
C SER A 626 -3.61 -75.08 -0.79
N SER A 627 -2.97 -74.69 -1.89
CA SER A 627 -1.99 -75.51 -2.63
C SER A 627 -0.57 -75.50 -2.05
N GLY A 628 -0.34 -74.83 -0.92
CA GLY A 628 0.89 -74.93 -0.14
C GLY A 628 1.92 -73.81 -0.37
N GLY A 629 1.61 -72.79 -1.18
CA GLY A 629 2.44 -71.59 -1.33
C GLY A 629 2.27 -70.55 -0.22
N THR A 630 1.23 -70.65 0.61
CA THR A 630 0.91 -69.65 1.64
C THR A 630 1.70 -69.81 2.93
N VAL A 631 2.08 -68.69 3.53
CA VAL A 631 2.74 -68.64 4.84
C VAL A 631 1.90 -67.76 5.76
N TRP A 632 1.77 -68.15 7.02
CA TRP A 632 1.25 -67.27 8.06
C TRP A 632 2.41 -66.52 8.71
N LEU A 633 2.39 -65.18 8.64
CA LEU A 633 3.40 -64.32 9.28
C LEU A 633 2.90 -63.85 10.65
N ILE A 634 3.62 -64.18 11.71
CA ILE A 634 3.27 -63.81 13.09
C ILE A 634 3.33 -62.28 13.25
N LYS A 635 2.33 -61.72 13.94
CA LYS A 635 2.22 -60.29 14.24
C LYS A 635 3.03 -59.91 15.49
N LYS A 636 3.33 -58.61 15.63
CA LYS A 636 3.83 -58.02 16.88
C LYS A 636 2.90 -58.40 18.04
N GLY A 637 3.46 -58.77 19.19
CA GLY A 637 2.71 -59.30 20.34
C GLY A 637 2.45 -60.82 20.32
N GLY A 638 2.93 -61.57 19.33
CA GLY A 638 3.09 -63.03 19.39
C GLY A 638 1.81 -63.88 19.51
N ASN A 639 0.61 -63.29 19.45
CA ASN A 639 -0.67 -63.95 19.72
C ASN A 639 -1.53 -64.23 18.47
N SER A 640 -1.07 -63.79 17.30
CA SER A 640 -1.82 -63.83 16.05
C SER A 640 -0.90 -63.79 14.84
N ALA A 641 -1.39 -64.22 13.68
CA ALA A 641 -0.67 -64.16 12.40
C ALA A 641 -1.55 -63.61 11.28
N GLU A 642 -0.90 -63.16 10.20
CA GLU A 642 -1.54 -62.76 8.94
C GLU A 642 -1.19 -63.72 7.81
N LEU A 643 -2.17 -64.02 6.97
CA LEU A 643 -1.97 -64.87 5.80
C LEU A 643 -1.21 -64.11 4.70
N THR A 644 -0.19 -64.74 4.12
CA THR A 644 0.46 -64.25 2.90
C THR A 644 0.30 -65.22 1.74
N ASP A 645 0.30 -64.68 0.53
CA ASP A 645 0.41 -65.45 -0.71
C ASP A 645 1.84 -66.03 -0.93
N GLY A 646 2.03 -66.74 -2.04
CA GLY A 646 3.31 -67.32 -2.43
C GLY A 646 4.39 -66.31 -2.88
N SER A 647 4.05 -65.01 -2.97
CA SER A 647 5.02 -63.91 -3.15
C SER A 647 5.43 -63.25 -1.84
N GLY A 648 4.77 -63.59 -0.73
CA GLY A 648 4.97 -62.98 0.59
C GLY A 648 4.18 -61.69 0.80
N GLN A 649 3.20 -61.38 -0.05
CA GLN A 649 2.27 -60.27 0.17
C GLN A 649 1.13 -60.69 1.11
N VAL A 650 0.75 -59.79 2.02
CA VAL A 650 -0.36 -59.99 2.97
C VAL A 650 -1.69 -60.06 2.20
N VAL A 651 -2.40 -61.17 2.34
CA VAL A 651 -3.71 -61.41 1.71
C VAL A 651 -4.76 -60.52 2.38
N ARG A 652 -5.62 -59.89 1.57
CA ARG A 652 -6.68 -58.98 2.03
C ARG A 652 -8.07 -59.49 1.72
N ASP A 653 -9.03 -59.16 2.58
CA ASP A 653 -10.46 -59.30 2.30
C ASP A 653 -10.95 -58.27 1.26
N ALA A 654 -12.18 -58.43 0.78
CA ALA A 654 -12.80 -57.53 -0.18
C ALA A 654 -12.99 -56.07 0.32
N THR A 655 -12.80 -55.80 1.61
CA THR A 655 -12.77 -54.43 2.19
C THR A 655 -11.36 -53.84 2.26
N GLY A 656 -10.35 -54.59 1.82
CA GLY A 656 -8.93 -54.22 1.86
C GLY A 656 -8.26 -54.50 3.21
N LYS A 657 -8.91 -55.18 4.17
CA LYS A 657 -8.32 -55.49 5.48
C LYS A 657 -7.48 -56.77 5.42
N PRO A 658 -6.33 -56.83 6.12
CA PRO A 658 -5.53 -58.06 6.21
C PRO A 658 -6.30 -59.24 6.79
N ILE A 659 -6.12 -60.43 6.20
CA ILE A 659 -6.60 -61.69 6.76
C ILE A 659 -5.74 -62.05 7.98
N THR A 660 -6.32 -61.87 9.17
CA THR A 660 -5.69 -62.13 10.48
C THR A 660 -6.31 -63.33 11.18
N ALA A 661 -5.52 -64.08 11.94
CA ALA A 661 -5.96 -65.21 12.74
C ALA A 661 -5.34 -65.18 14.15
N ASN A 662 -6.17 -65.26 15.20
CA ASN A 662 -5.72 -65.35 16.60
C ASN A 662 -5.41 -66.82 16.97
N PHE A 663 -4.30 -67.05 17.66
CA PHE A 663 -3.81 -68.41 17.91
C PHE A 663 -4.74 -69.23 18.82
N ASP A 664 -5.24 -68.66 19.91
CA ASP A 664 -6.13 -69.36 20.84
C ASP A 664 -7.45 -69.75 20.17
N ASP A 665 -8.02 -68.83 19.40
CA ASP A 665 -9.30 -69.06 18.74
C ASP A 665 -9.17 -70.07 17.59
N GLU A 666 -8.07 -70.02 16.82
CA GLU A 666 -7.82 -71.02 15.79
C GLU A 666 -7.49 -72.40 16.33
N ILE A 667 -6.80 -72.50 17.47
CA ILE A 667 -6.60 -73.77 18.18
C ILE A 667 -7.95 -74.37 18.60
N LYS A 668 -8.83 -73.57 19.23
CA LYS A 668 -10.18 -74.01 19.63
C LYS A 668 -11.02 -74.42 18.42
N ALA A 669 -11.02 -73.62 17.35
CA ALA A 669 -11.79 -73.85 16.15
C ALA A 669 -11.30 -75.10 15.38
N HIS A 670 -9.99 -75.32 15.29
CA HIS A 670 -9.42 -76.54 14.71
C HIS A 670 -9.79 -77.79 15.52
N GLN A 671 -9.74 -77.73 16.86
CA GLN A 671 -10.19 -78.85 17.71
C GLN A 671 -11.68 -79.18 17.49
N LYS A 672 -12.54 -78.17 17.35
CA LYS A 672 -13.97 -78.36 17.03
C LYS A 672 -14.15 -79.01 15.65
N TYR A 673 -13.42 -78.54 14.64
CA TYR A 673 -13.46 -79.07 13.27
C TYR A 673 -13.02 -80.55 13.20
N VAL A 674 -11.88 -80.90 13.80
CA VAL A 674 -11.39 -82.29 13.84
C VAL A 674 -12.40 -83.20 14.56
N ARG A 675 -12.96 -82.78 15.70
CA ARG A 675 -14.02 -83.54 16.40
C ARG A 675 -15.29 -83.71 15.55
N GLY A 676 -15.64 -82.71 14.72
CA GLY A 676 -16.74 -82.79 13.76
C GLY A 676 -16.52 -83.86 12.69
N ILE A 677 -15.34 -83.86 12.06
CA ILE A 677 -14.97 -84.85 11.04
C ILE A 677 -15.01 -86.29 11.60
N PHE A 678 -14.48 -86.52 12.79
CA PHE A 678 -14.50 -87.85 13.41
C PHE A 678 -15.90 -88.32 13.80
N LYS A 679 -16.83 -87.41 14.16
CA LYS A 679 -18.25 -87.78 14.37
C LYS A 679 -18.96 -88.13 13.05
N GLY A 680 -18.66 -87.42 11.96
CA GLY A 680 -19.24 -87.70 10.64
C GLY A 680 -18.79 -89.02 9.99
N ARG A 681 -17.70 -89.63 10.48
CA ARG A 681 -17.15 -90.90 9.97
C ARG A 681 -17.49 -92.14 10.80
N GLY A 682 -18.24 -91.98 11.89
CA GLY A 682 -18.69 -93.06 12.78
C GLY A 682 -20.19 -93.35 12.73
N GLY A 683 -20.91 -92.77 11.76
CA GLY A 683 -22.36 -92.91 11.59
C GLY A 683 -22.75 -92.68 10.13
N GLY A 684 -22.52 -93.71 9.31
CA GLY A 684 -22.79 -93.77 7.87
C GLY A 684 -22.40 -95.15 7.34
#